data_AF-R1EGT4-F1
#
_entry.id   AF-R1EGT4-F1
#
_cell.length_a   1.000
_cell.length_b   1.000
_cell.length_c   1.000
_cell.angle_alpha   90.00
_cell.angle_beta   90.00
_cell.angle_gamma   90.00
#
_symmetry.space_group_name_H-M   'P 1'
#
loop_
_entity.id
_entity.type
_entity.pdbx_description
1 polymer ?
#
loop_
_entity_poly.entity_id
_entity_poly.type
_entity_poly.pdbx_seq_one_letter_code
_entity_poly.pdbx_strand_id
1 'polypeptide(L)'
;MVLSPSYTWSETKGGLTVIAQCTGASVSTTDVFSSPHYVSLNSAPYFLELDLHGEVLPDESVATIAHGKVTLRLQKAGSGLWGRLVVDMPRTERLKRRAASRASAEEAAAAQAERKKSKSWNESRFTLGQQMDQARTPRRAQCFDRMARVEIERAKAAEKEAEAAKLRDWQNSAAADRELPPDPLAAPQLAGTVAPDAADISQRDPAWLKARGDRHYTLRDWASAESAYSHVLSQFGKSIMGQAIDCVVACYSNRSVCRIRRGEMLAAAADASEALNIVCKARCVTEFPKPEEALQRARMRLYARRATAYAAAGVLHRATADLHSALALVGATEGMTADPGAVSDRSVLTMDLHAAQEREEAAAKLRQEAAALVAHCANSGEERTAEGQLELTRARELLNECLGLQPLDAATLAQRATCLVLLYEPSAAAADATAGLAELDAEAARDGVERSMMSGLFPPSPLPDEVRAALVCRSDQAERVRFALLESRGAARAALSQLQEAASDLRAALKLRPAHPSVLASLDEIARRAVAEGVDLQPLPLAPPASPEPAIAPAAQPQGKEAAVVEARAEATESGSTGEPAASSSAKEPKVVSAGVPPPVGTRSAALLKGDADGAVRNGKLEQALQLYGAALQADAAAEWLQGTATGGLLFRCQCLANRAACHLRLSDYNACVDDATAALTALDAIADSMAAAAPLRLKLLARRGMALSRLTRHMEARDDYRRAVALAPDDAQLRHDLSAIEKACETA
;
A
#
# COMPACT_ATOMS: atom_id res chain seq x y z
N MET A 1 -7.91 -87.09 39.57
CA MET A 1 -9.33 -87.28 39.18
C MET A 1 -10.07 -86.01 39.60
N VAL A 2 -10.64 -85.28 38.65
CA VAL A 2 -11.38 -84.04 38.95
C VAL A 2 -12.77 -84.44 39.45
N LEU A 3 -13.17 -83.95 40.62
CA LEU A 3 -14.46 -84.28 41.23
C LEU A 3 -15.48 -83.19 40.90
N SER A 4 -16.66 -83.57 40.40
CA SER A 4 -17.77 -82.63 40.27
C SER A 4 -18.43 -82.45 41.65
N PRO A 5 -18.41 -81.24 42.24
CA PRO A 5 -19.02 -81.02 43.54
C PRO A 5 -20.54 -81.12 43.42
N SER A 6 -21.21 -81.60 44.48
CA SER A 6 -22.66 -81.50 44.57
C SER A 6 -23.03 -80.02 44.70
N TYR A 7 -24.00 -79.56 43.90
CA TYR A 7 -24.48 -78.19 43.94
C TYR A 7 -25.99 -78.13 44.07
N THR A 8 -26.47 -77.12 44.80
CA THR A 8 -27.88 -76.74 44.86
C THR A 8 -28.01 -75.31 44.35
N TRP A 9 -29.16 -74.99 43.75
CA TRP A 9 -29.40 -73.63 43.27
C TRP A 9 -30.80 -73.16 43.65
N SER A 10 -30.94 -71.86 43.82
CA SER A 10 -32.21 -71.17 44.01
C SER A 10 -32.25 -69.93 43.15
N GLU A 11 -33.45 -69.54 42.73
CA GLU A 11 -33.63 -68.34 41.92
C GLU A 11 -34.62 -67.36 42.54
N THR A 12 -34.37 -66.09 42.25
CA THR A 12 -35.31 -65.00 42.46
C THR A 12 -35.60 -64.33 41.11
N LYS A 13 -36.52 -63.36 41.08
CA LYS A 13 -36.83 -62.60 39.87
C LYS A 13 -35.62 -61.81 39.33
N GLY A 14 -34.66 -61.44 40.18
CA GLY A 14 -33.50 -60.62 39.81
C GLY A 14 -32.14 -61.32 39.88
N GLY A 15 -32.02 -62.46 40.57
CA GLY A 15 -30.73 -63.11 40.77
C GLY A 15 -30.81 -64.63 40.95
N LEU A 16 -29.65 -65.28 40.90
CA LEU A 16 -29.45 -66.72 41.03
C LEU A 16 -28.44 -66.97 42.14
N THR A 17 -28.71 -67.93 43.01
CA THR A 17 -27.75 -68.38 44.02
C THR A 17 -27.40 -69.84 43.75
N VAL A 18 -26.13 -70.13 43.51
CA VAL A 18 -25.60 -71.49 43.33
C VAL A 18 -24.67 -71.81 44.50
N ILE A 19 -24.93 -72.90 45.22
CA ILE A 19 -24.15 -73.33 46.37
C ILE A 19 -23.48 -74.67 46.03
N ALA A 20 -22.16 -74.67 45.90
CA ALA A 20 -21.35 -75.86 45.65
C ALA A 20 -20.65 -76.34 46.93
N GLN A 21 -20.69 -77.65 47.20
CA GLN A 21 -19.99 -78.27 48.32
C GLN A 21 -18.54 -78.61 47.93
N CYS A 22 -17.58 -77.83 48.42
CA CYS A 22 -16.15 -78.01 48.13
C CYS A 22 -15.38 -78.05 49.45
N THR A 23 -15.13 -79.27 49.98
CA THR A 23 -14.38 -79.45 51.22
C THR A 23 -12.93 -78.98 51.04
N GLY A 24 -12.48 -78.05 51.90
CA GLY A 24 -11.14 -77.45 51.81
C GLY A 24 -11.03 -76.18 50.95
N ALA A 25 -12.15 -75.63 50.44
CA ALA A 25 -12.13 -74.37 49.68
C ALA A 25 -11.69 -73.18 50.55
N SER A 26 -10.60 -72.53 50.15
CA SER A 26 -10.11 -71.26 50.68
C SER A 26 -10.17 -70.17 49.60
N VAL A 27 -10.24 -68.90 50.00
CA VAL A 27 -10.21 -67.74 49.08
C VAL A 27 -8.94 -67.73 48.21
N SER A 28 -7.82 -68.24 48.72
CA SER A 28 -6.55 -68.29 48.00
C SER A 28 -6.41 -69.47 47.02
N THR A 29 -7.23 -70.50 47.16
CA THR A 29 -7.14 -71.75 46.36
C THR A 29 -8.31 -71.94 45.41
N THR A 30 -9.27 -71.00 45.43
CA THR A 30 -10.52 -71.09 44.70
C THR A 30 -10.58 -69.99 43.65
N ASP A 31 -10.55 -70.39 42.38
CA ASP A 31 -10.72 -69.49 41.26
C ASP A 31 -12.17 -69.54 40.77
N VAL A 32 -12.82 -68.38 40.74
CA VAL A 32 -14.17 -68.22 40.19
C VAL A 32 -14.07 -67.33 38.97
N PHE A 33 -14.54 -67.85 37.84
CA PHE A 33 -14.66 -67.09 36.60
C PHE A 33 -16.13 -66.96 36.23
N SER A 34 -16.56 -65.73 35.93
CA SER A 34 -17.92 -65.41 35.50
C SER A 34 -17.87 -64.62 34.20
N SER A 35 -18.75 -64.98 33.29
CA SER A 35 -18.99 -64.28 32.03
C SER A 35 -20.51 -64.32 31.77
N PRO A 36 -21.04 -63.53 30.82
CA PRO A 36 -22.48 -63.34 30.68
C PRO A 36 -23.30 -64.63 30.57
N HIS A 37 -22.74 -65.68 29.95
CA HIS A 37 -23.44 -66.97 29.76
C HIS A 37 -22.76 -68.18 30.40
N TYR A 38 -21.66 -67.97 31.12
CA TYR A 38 -20.81 -69.07 31.58
C TYR A 38 -20.14 -68.75 32.90
N VAL A 39 -20.23 -69.70 33.83
CA VAL A 39 -19.58 -69.62 35.14
C VAL A 39 -18.79 -70.90 35.39
N SER A 40 -17.55 -70.74 35.85
CA SER A 40 -16.72 -71.86 36.31
C SER A 40 -16.13 -71.59 37.67
N LEU A 41 -16.08 -72.66 38.46
CA LEU A 41 -15.51 -72.67 39.80
C LEU A 41 -14.44 -73.77 39.84
N ASN A 42 -13.22 -73.39 40.17
CA ASN A 42 -12.10 -74.29 40.35
C ASN A 42 -11.62 -74.21 41.80
N SER A 43 -11.71 -75.32 42.53
CA SER A 43 -11.18 -75.48 43.89
C SER A 43 -10.65 -76.89 44.03
N ALA A 44 -9.38 -77.12 43.66
CA ALA A 44 -8.80 -78.46 43.57
C ALA A 44 -9.07 -79.31 44.84
N PRO A 45 -9.57 -80.56 44.70
CA PRO A 45 -9.78 -81.34 43.47
C PRO A 45 -11.13 -81.12 42.76
N TYR A 46 -11.95 -80.16 43.20
CA TYR A 46 -13.28 -79.88 42.67
C TYR A 46 -13.28 -78.91 41.49
N PHE A 47 -14.02 -79.23 40.44
CA PHE A 47 -14.27 -78.31 39.32
C PHE A 47 -15.75 -78.35 38.95
N LEU A 48 -16.38 -77.19 38.91
CA LEU A 48 -17.78 -77.01 38.53
C LEU A 48 -17.86 -76.09 37.32
N GLU A 49 -18.59 -76.53 36.31
CA GLU A 49 -18.80 -75.81 35.06
C GLU A 49 -20.30 -75.69 34.77
N LEU A 50 -20.79 -74.46 34.61
CA LEU A 50 -22.20 -74.16 34.39
C LEU A 50 -22.38 -73.24 33.18
N ASP A 51 -23.05 -73.75 32.13
CA ASP A 51 -23.51 -72.95 30.99
C ASP A 51 -24.93 -72.44 31.28
N LEU A 52 -25.03 -71.15 31.60
CA LEU A 52 -26.25 -70.54 32.17
C LEU A 52 -27.36 -70.36 31.13
N HIS A 53 -28.61 -70.53 31.57
CA HIS A 53 -29.80 -70.38 30.72
C HIS A 53 -29.90 -69.00 30.05
N GLY A 54 -29.79 -67.95 30.85
CA GLY A 54 -29.82 -66.55 30.42
C GLY A 54 -28.54 -65.79 30.74
N GLU A 55 -28.57 -64.50 30.44
CA GLU A 55 -27.44 -63.60 30.65
C GLU A 55 -27.34 -63.12 32.10
N VAL A 56 -26.14 -63.17 32.66
CA VAL A 56 -25.81 -62.61 33.99
C VAL A 56 -24.85 -61.43 33.86
N LEU A 57 -24.91 -60.50 34.80
CA LEU A 57 -23.99 -59.38 34.89
C LEU A 57 -22.78 -59.78 35.73
N PRO A 58 -21.58 -60.00 35.15
CA PRO A 58 -20.42 -60.49 35.90
C PRO A 58 -19.96 -59.47 36.96
N ASP A 59 -20.03 -58.17 36.64
CA ASP A 59 -19.58 -57.08 37.51
C ASP A 59 -20.42 -56.91 38.79
N GLU A 60 -21.68 -57.35 38.76
CA GLU A 60 -22.61 -57.28 39.90
C GLU A 60 -22.76 -58.62 40.65
N SER A 61 -22.05 -59.66 40.18
CA SER A 61 -22.11 -61.00 40.74
C SER A 61 -21.03 -61.22 41.79
N VAL A 62 -21.39 -61.82 42.93
CA VAL A 62 -20.49 -61.98 44.09
C VAL A 62 -20.33 -63.46 44.44
N ALA A 63 -19.08 -63.91 44.61
CA ALA A 63 -18.75 -65.22 45.15
C ALA A 63 -18.38 -65.11 46.63
N THR A 64 -18.97 -65.94 47.49
CA THR A 64 -18.68 -66.03 48.92
C THR A 64 -18.24 -67.45 49.27
N ILE A 65 -17.09 -67.58 49.91
CA ILE A 65 -16.52 -68.86 50.32
C ILE A 65 -16.57 -68.90 51.85
N ALA A 66 -17.34 -69.84 52.41
CA ALA A 66 -17.48 -69.99 53.85
C ALA A 66 -17.68 -71.46 54.22
N HIS A 67 -16.95 -71.93 55.25
CA HIS A 67 -17.13 -73.26 55.86
C HIS A 67 -17.15 -74.44 54.85
N GLY A 68 -16.24 -74.46 53.87
CA GLY A 68 -16.17 -75.53 52.87
C GLY A 68 -17.33 -75.53 51.86
N LYS A 69 -18.02 -74.39 51.70
CA LYS A 69 -19.06 -74.18 50.69
C LYS A 69 -18.76 -72.91 49.89
N VAL A 70 -18.94 -72.99 48.58
CA VAL A 70 -18.81 -71.85 47.67
C VAL A 70 -20.21 -71.42 47.23
N THR A 71 -20.60 -70.21 47.59
CA THR A 71 -21.89 -69.61 47.24
C THR A 71 -21.68 -68.54 46.18
N LEU A 72 -22.21 -68.76 44.98
CA LEU A 72 -22.18 -67.84 43.86
C LEU A 72 -23.52 -67.11 43.78
N ARG A 73 -23.54 -65.81 44.03
CA ARG A 73 -24.71 -64.93 43.86
C ARG A 73 -24.57 -64.20 42.53
N LEU A 74 -25.27 -64.67 41.51
CA LEU A 74 -25.22 -64.13 40.15
C LEU A 74 -26.42 -63.21 39.91
N GLN A 75 -26.19 -62.05 39.32
CA GLN A 75 -27.26 -61.10 39.00
C GLN A 75 -27.75 -61.31 37.56
N LYS A 76 -29.06 -61.45 37.35
CA LYS A 76 -29.65 -61.62 36.01
C LYS A 76 -29.68 -60.28 35.27
N ALA A 77 -29.40 -60.27 33.97
CA ALA A 77 -29.53 -59.05 33.15
C ALA A 77 -30.99 -58.66 32.86
N GLY A 78 -31.91 -59.63 32.86
CA GLY A 78 -33.36 -59.41 32.69
C GLY A 78 -34.17 -59.98 33.86
N SER A 79 -35.22 -59.27 34.28
CA SER A 79 -36.07 -59.68 35.39
C SER A 79 -37.05 -60.80 34.97
N GLY A 80 -36.93 -61.98 35.58
CA GLY A 80 -37.74 -63.15 35.25
C GLY A 80 -37.29 -64.44 35.94
N LEU A 81 -38.22 -65.38 36.16
CA LEU A 81 -37.90 -66.73 36.62
C LEU A 81 -37.43 -67.56 35.41
N TRP A 82 -36.26 -68.19 35.52
CA TRP A 82 -35.68 -68.98 34.43
C TRP A 82 -36.24 -70.40 34.43
N GLY A 83 -36.65 -70.93 35.59
CA GLY A 83 -37.17 -72.30 35.76
C GLY A 83 -36.12 -73.40 35.55
N ARG A 84 -34.96 -73.09 34.97
CA ARG A 84 -33.80 -73.97 34.76
C ARG A 84 -32.50 -73.18 34.88
N LEU A 85 -31.49 -73.77 35.49
CA LEU A 85 -30.17 -73.14 35.66
C LEU A 85 -29.29 -73.27 34.41
N VAL A 86 -29.31 -74.45 33.77
CA VAL A 86 -28.42 -74.82 32.66
C VAL A 86 -29.21 -74.88 31.35
N VAL A 87 -28.60 -74.43 30.25
CA VAL A 87 -29.19 -74.57 28.91
C VAL A 87 -29.15 -76.02 28.44
N ASP A 88 -30.28 -76.53 27.95
CA ASP A 88 -30.33 -77.79 27.20
C ASP A 88 -30.09 -77.52 25.70
N MET A 89 -28.87 -77.76 25.24
CA MET A 89 -28.40 -77.56 23.86
C MET A 89 -27.34 -78.60 23.49
N PRO A 90 -27.19 -78.95 22.19
CA PRO A 90 -26.14 -79.85 21.73
C PRO A 90 -24.74 -79.30 22.05
N ARG A 91 -23.79 -80.21 22.32
CA ARG A 91 -22.44 -79.89 22.82
C ARG A 91 -21.68 -78.88 21.95
N THR A 92 -21.85 -78.95 20.63
CA THR A 92 -21.17 -78.09 19.65
C THR A 92 -21.62 -76.63 19.74
N GLU A 93 -22.91 -76.38 19.95
CA GLU A 93 -23.47 -75.03 20.10
C GLU A 93 -23.11 -74.42 21.47
N ARG A 94 -23.09 -75.25 22.52
CA ARG A 94 -22.68 -74.84 23.86
C ARG A 94 -21.23 -74.34 23.89
N LEU A 95 -20.33 -75.05 23.23
CA LEU A 95 -18.91 -74.66 23.10
C LEU A 95 -18.74 -73.35 22.32
N LYS A 96 -19.53 -73.13 21.25
CA LYS A 96 -19.51 -71.86 20.49
C LYS A 96 -20.01 -70.67 21.33
N ARG A 97 -21.13 -70.84 22.04
CA ARG A 97 -21.68 -69.81 22.94
C ARG A 97 -20.71 -69.48 24.07
N ARG A 98 -20.03 -70.48 24.62
CA ARG A 98 -18.99 -70.32 25.63
C ARG A 98 -17.78 -69.55 25.11
N ALA A 99 -17.29 -69.88 23.92
CA ALA A 99 -16.16 -69.18 23.30
C ALA A 99 -16.50 -67.71 23.04
N ALA A 100 -17.69 -67.42 22.51
CA ALA A 100 -18.16 -66.05 22.29
C ALA A 100 -18.31 -65.26 23.59
N SER A 101 -18.89 -65.86 24.63
CA SER A 101 -19.05 -65.23 25.96
C SER A 101 -17.72 -64.96 26.65
N ARG A 102 -16.74 -65.87 26.52
CA ARG A 102 -15.39 -65.69 27.07
C ARG A 102 -14.63 -64.60 26.33
N ALA A 103 -14.67 -64.58 24.99
CA ALA A 103 -14.03 -63.54 24.20
C ALA A 103 -14.57 -62.14 24.53
N SER A 104 -15.90 -61.99 24.69
CA SER A 104 -16.50 -60.72 25.09
C SER A 104 -16.10 -60.27 26.49
N ALA A 105 -15.97 -61.20 27.45
CA ALA A 105 -15.52 -60.90 28.80
C ALA A 105 -14.02 -60.51 28.84
N GLU A 106 -13.18 -61.17 28.03
CA GLU A 106 -11.76 -60.85 27.90
C GLU A 106 -11.54 -59.46 27.26
N GLU A 107 -12.31 -59.11 26.22
CA GLU A 107 -12.26 -57.79 25.58
C GLU A 107 -12.70 -56.67 26.55
N ALA A 108 -13.78 -56.87 27.31
CA ALA A 108 -14.23 -55.93 28.32
C ALA A 108 -13.18 -55.75 29.44
N ALA A 109 -12.55 -56.83 29.90
CA ALA A 109 -11.48 -56.78 30.90
C ALA A 109 -10.24 -56.04 30.38
N ALA A 110 -9.85 -56.26 29.11
CA ALA A 110 -8.75 -55.56 28.46
C ALA A 110 -9.02 -54.05 28.31
N ALA A 111 -10.24 -53.67 27.90
CA ALA A 111 -10.64 -52.27 27.79
C ALA A 111 -10.62 -51.55 29.16
N GLN A 112 -11.04 -52.22 30.23
CA GLN A 112 -10.95 -51.67 31.59
C GLN A 112 -9.49 -51.53 32.07
N ALA A 113 -8.62 -52.50 31.73
CA ALA A 113 -7.20 -52.44 32.06
C ALA A 113 -6.50 -51.25 31.36
N GLU A 114 -6.76 -51.03 30.06
CA GLU A 114 -6.22 -49.89 29.30
C GLU A 114 -6.73 -48.54 29.82
N ARG A 115 -8.01 -48.45 30.22
CA ARG A 115 -8.56 -47.25 30.87
C ARG A 115 -7.84 -46.93 32.19
N LYS A 116 -7.52 -47.95 33.00
CA LYS A 116 -6.77 -47.76 34.26
C LYS A 116 -5.32 -47.34 33.99
N LYS A 117 -4.65 -47.95 33.00
CA LYS A 117 -3.30 -47.53 32.57
C LYS A 117 -3.28 -46.08 32.08
N SER A 118 -4.24 -45.69 31.24
CA SER A 118 -4.36 -44.32 30.74
C SER A 118 -4.60 -43.29 31.85
N LYS A 119 -5.46 -43.61 32.83
CA LYS A 119 -5.68 -42.76 34.01
C LYS A 119 -4.42 -42.63 34.86
N SER A 120 -3.75 -43.74 35.18
CA SER A 120 -2.50 -43.73 35.93
C SER A 120 -1.39 -42.96 35.20
N TRP A 121 -1.29 -43.11 33.88
CA TRP A 121 -0.31 -42.39 33.06
C TRP A 121 -0.58 -40.88 33.04
N ASN A 122 -1.84 -40.45 32.92
CA ASN A 122 -2.23 -39.05 33.03
C ASN A 122 -1.96 -38.46 34.43
N GLU A 123 -2.26 -39.20 35.49
CA GLU A 123 -1.99 -38.80 36.88
C GLU A 123 -0.47 -38.67 37.13
N SER A 124 0.33 -39.63 36.67
CA SER A 124 1.79 -39.56 36.75
C SER A 124 2.37 -38.40 35.94
N ARG A 125 1.81 -38.11 34.76
CA ARG A 125 2.23 -36.98 33.93
C ARG A 125 1.86 -35.63 34.57
N PHE A 126 0.69 -35.54 35.20
CA PHE A 126 0.23 -34.35 35.91
C PHE A 126 1.07 -34.08 37.17
N THR A 127 1.34 -35.11 37.98
CA THR A 127 2.18 -35.02 39.18
C THR A 127 3.63 -34.71 38.85
N LEU A 128 4.20 -35.32 37.80
CA LEU A 128 5.54 -34.97 37.31
C LEU A 128 5.61 -33.53 36.79
N GLY A 129 4.56 -33.06 36.09
CA GLY A 129 4.43 -31.67 35.67
C GLY A 129 4.43 -30.69 36.85
N GLN A 130 3.64 -30.97 37.90
CA GLN A 130 3.65 -30.16 39.12
C GLN A 130 5.02 -30.15 39.81
N GLN A 131 5.70 -31.30 39.89
CA GLN A 131 7.04 -31.38 40.51
C GLN A 131 8.09 -30.59 39.71
N MET A 132 8.01 -30.59 38.38
CA MET A 132 8.90 -29.79 37.54
C MET A 132 8.64 -28.27 37.67
N ASP A 133 7.38 -27.86 37.80
CA ASP A 133 7.03 -26.45 38.02
C ASP A 133 7.40 -25.97 39.43
N GLN A 134 7.26 -26.83 40.45
CA GLN A 134 7.72 -26.58 41.82
C GLN A 134 9.26 -26.53 41.92
N ALA A 135 10.01 -27.22 41.04
CA ALA A 135 11.47 -27.14 40.98
C ALA A 135 11.98 -25.91 40.18
N ARG A 136 11.19 -25.40 39.23
CA ARG A 136 11.53 -24.23 38.40
C ARG A 136 11.29 -22.89 39.09
N THR A 137 10.28 -22.80 39.94
CA THR A 137 9.86 -21.58 40.65
C THR A 137 10.89 -21.04 41.65
N PRO A 138 11.53 -21.83 42.54
CA PRO A 138 12.51 -21.32 43.50
C PRO A 138 13.83 -20.88 42.84
N ARG A 139 14.23 -21.48 41.70
CA ARG A 139 15.42 -21.05 40.95
C ARG A 139 15.23 -19.68 40.29
N ARG A 140 14.03 -19.39 39.79
CA ARG A 140 13.68 -18.05 39.29
C ARG A 140 13.61 -17.05 40.43
N ALA A 141 12.90 -17.36 41.51
CA ALA A 141 12.78 -16.48 42.67
C ALA A 141 14.14 -16.18 43.32
N GLN A 142 15.03 -17.16 43.47
CA GLN A 142 16.39 -16.94 43.99
C GLN A 142 17.25 -16.07 43.07
N CYS A 143 17.14 -16.20 41.74
CA CYS A 143 17.82 -15.29 40.82
C CYS A 143 17.29 -13.85 40.94
N PHE A 144 15.96 -13.68 41.02
CA PHE A 144 15.34 -12.36 41.20
C PHE A 144 15.70 -11.72 42.54
N ASP A 145 15.64 -12.46 43.65
CA ASP A 145 16.05 -11.98 44.97
C ASP A 145 17.54 -11.64 45.03
N ARG A 146 18.39 -12.43 44.36
CA ARG A 146 19.83 -12.15 44.29
C ARG A 146 20.13 -10.88 43.50
N MET A 147 19.40 -10.64 42.39
CA MET A 147 19.56 -9.40 41.62
C MET A 147 19.00 -8.19 42.38
N ALA A 148 17.83 -8.31 43.02
CA ALA A 148 17.24 -7.25 43.83
C ALA A 148 18.16 -6.86 45.02
N ARG A 149 18.82 -7.83 45.67
CA ARG A 149 19.80 -7.53 46.73
C ARG A 149 21.03 -6.78 46.22
N VAL A 150 21.53 -7.13 45.04
CA VAL A 150 22.67 -6.41 44.41
C VAL A 150 22.26 -4.99 44.01
N GLU A 151 21.04 -4.79 43.53
CA GLU A 151 20.50 -3.46 43.21
C GLU A 151 20.31 -2.60 44.45
N ILE A 152 19.79 -3.16 45.55
CA ILE A 152 19.64 -2.45 46.83
C ILE A 152 21.01 -2.03 47.38
N GLU A 153 22.02 -2.91 47.35
CA GLU A 153 23.36 -2.56 47.81
C GLU A 153 24.03 -1.50 46.92
N ARG A 154 23.78 -1.52 45.60
CA ARG A 154 24.22 -0.47 44.68
C ARG A 154 23.51 0.87 44.93
N ALA A 155 22.20 0.84 45.20
CA ALA A 155 21.42 2.03 45.53
C ALA A 155 21.91 2.67 46.85
N LYS A 156 22.17 1.86 47.88
CA LYS A 156 22.77 2.32 49.14
C LYS A 156 24.17 2.92 48.94
N ALA A 157 24.99 2.31 48.09
CA ALA A 157 26.32 2.84 47.77
C ALA A 157 26.23 4.19 47.06
N ALA A 158 25.30 4.33 46.10
CA ALA A 158 25.05 5.57 45.38
C ALA A 158 24.49 6.68 46.30
N GLU A 159 23.57 6.36 47.20
CA GLU A 159 23.07 7.31 48.21
C GLU A 159 24.19 7.78 49.14
N LYS A 160 25.03 6.86 49.62
CA LYS A 160 26.19 7.19 50.46
C LYS A 160 27.21 8.07 49.73
N GLU A 161 27.43 7.84 48.44
CA GLU A 161 28.31 8.66 47.60
C GLU A 161 27.69 10.04 47.32
N ALA A 162 26.38 10.11 47.11
CA ALA A 162 25.65 11.38 46.97
C ALA A 162 25.64 12.19 48.26
N GLU A 163 25.50 11.57 49.43
CA GLU A 163 25.66 12.24 50.73
C GLU A 163 27.10 12.70 50.96
N ALA A 164 28.10 11.88 50.60
CA ALA A 164 29.50 12.28 50.65
C ALA A 164 29.80 13.46 49.71
N ALA A 165 29.17 13.49 48.53
CA ALA A 165 29.25 14.60 47.60
C ALA A 165 28.59 15.86 48.18
N LYS A 166 27.38 15.77 48.74
CA LYS A 166 26.72 16.87 49.45
C LYS A 166 27.56 17.42 50.60
N LEU A 167 28.25 16.56 51.34
CA LEU A 167 29.15 16.98 52.42
C LEU A 167 30.39 17.70 51.88
N ARG A 168 30.96 17.26 50.75
CA ARG A 168 32.04 17.97 50.05
C ARG A 168 31.56 19.32 49.50
N ASP A 169 30.36 19.36 48.93
CA ASP A 169 29.75 20.58 48.41
C ASP A 169 29.44 21.56 49.54
N TRP A 170 29.03 21.09 50.72
CA TRP A 170 28.87 21.92 51.92
C TRP A 170 30.22 22.42 52.47
N GLN A 171 31.26 21.59 52.46
CA GLN A 171 32.62 22.00 52.83
C GLN A 171 33.17 23.06 51.86
N ASN A 172 32.88 22.91 50.55
CA ASN A 172 33.24 23.86 49.52
C ASN A 172 32.38 25.13 49.57
N SER A 173 31.08 25.04 49.93
CA SER A 173 30.20 26.19 50.09
C SER A 173 30.54 27.00 51.34
N ALA A 174 30.95 26.34 52.44
CA ALA A 174 31.47 27.01 53.63
C ALA A 174 32.81 27.74 53.36
N ALA A 175 33.58 27.28 52.36
CA ALA A 175 34.76 27.98 51.86
C ALA A 175 34.43 29.10 50.85
N ALA A 176 33.22 29.10 50.28
CA ALA A 176 32.76 30.04 49.25
C ALA A 176 31.89 31.20 49.80
N ASP A 177 31.52 31.21 51.08
CA ASP A 177 30.79 32.30 51.78
C ASP A 177 31.62 33.59 52.01
N ARG A 178 32.67 33.83 51.21
CA ARG A 178 33.51 35.02 51.30
C ARG A 178 33.67 35.75 49.98
N GLU A 179 32.62 35.86 49.16
CA GLU A 179 32.39 37.02 48.26
C GLU A 179 31.10 36.83 47.43
N LEU A 180 30.26 37.86 47.43
CA LEU A 180 29.04 38.03 46.63
C LEU A 180 28.91 39.56 46.40
N PRO A 181 28.12 40.04 45.42
CA PRO A 181 28.21 39.94 43.95
C PRO A 181 28.15 41.38 43.33
N PRO A 182 27.87 41.64 42.02
CA PRO A 182 26.49 41.57 41.49
C PRO A 182 26.37 41.30 39.97
N ASP A 183 25.27 40.71 39.52
CA ASP A 183 24.18 41.43 38.80
C ASP A 183 23.11 40.43 38.28
N PRO A 184 21.80 40.74 38.37
CA PRO A 184 20.71 39.83 38.03
C PRO A 184 20.09 40.23 36.69
N LEU A 185 20.35 39.50 35.61
CA LEU A 185 19.51 39.47 34.38
C LEU A 185 20.20 38.60 33.31
N ALA A 186 20.08 37.28 33.43
CA ALA A 186 20.25 36.38 32.28
C ALA A 186 19.66 35.00 32.63
N ALA A 187 18.43 34.77 32.20
CA ALA A 187 18.03 33.43 31.81
C ALA A 187 17.65 33.49 30.33
N PRO A 188 18.30 32.65 29.50
CA PRO A 188 17.50 31.83 28.62
C PRO A 188 17.95 30.36 28.66
N GLN A 189 16.96 29.50 28.89
CA GLN A 189 16.68 28.28 28.15
C GLN A 189 17.87 27.47 27.62
N LEU A 190 18.06 26.27 28.19
CA LEU A 190 18.72 25.16 27.50
C LEU A 190 18.04 23.85 27.88
N ALA A 191 17.05 23.48 27.06
CA ALA A 191 16.84 22.09 26.69
C ALA A 191 18.10 21.63 25.95
N GLY A 192 18.85 20.69 26.53
CA GLY A 192 20.10 20.21 26.00
C GLY A 192 20.41 18.81 26.52
N THR A 193 20.11 17.81 25.68
CA THR A 193 20.87 16.58 25.51
C THR A 193 21.22 15.77 26.77
N VAL A 194 20.38 14.80 27.12
CA VAL A 194 20.86 13.61 27.83
C VAL A 194 21.64 12.74 26.83
N ALA A 195 22.89 12.45 27.16
CA ALA A 195 23.82 11.67 26.34
C ALA A 195 23.27 10.27 25.96
N PRO A 196 23.66 9.71 24.79
CA PRO A 196 23.09 8.47 24.26
C PRO A 196 23.56 7.17 24.97
N ASP A 197 24.39 7.26 26.01
CA ASP A 197 25.00 6.10 26.67
C ASP A 197 24.41 5.75 28.05
N ALA A 198 23.26 6.34 28.41
CA ALA A 198 22.53 6.00 29.64
C ALA A 198 21.26 5.16 29.39
N ALA A 199 21.10 4.57 28.19
CA ALA A 199 20.01 3.62 27.95
C ALA A 199 20.38 2.27 28.59
N ASP A 200 19.64 1.90 29.64
CA ASP A 200 19.64 0.59 30.28
C ASP A 200 19.78 -0.55 29.26
N ILE A 201 20.73 -1.47 29.48
CA ILE A 201 21.14 -2.53 28.53
C ILE A 201 19.94 -3.40 28.11
N SER A 202 18.91 -3.48 28.95
CA SER A 202 17.63 -4.15 28.69
C SER A 202 16.87 -3.58 27.48
N GLN A 203 17.05 -2.31 27.16
CA GLN A 203 16.37 -1.61 26.05
C GLN A 203 16.98 -1.91 24.67
N ARG A 204 18.09 -2.68 24.62
CA ARG A 204 18.75 -3.07 23.37
C ARG A 204 18.41 -4.49 22.92
N ASP A 205 17.81 -5.34 23.76
CA ASP A 205 17.41 -6.69 23.38
C ASP A 205 16.02 -6.69 22.68
N PRO A 206 15.95 -7.05 21.38
CA PRO A 206 14.70 -7.15 20.61
C PRO A 206 13.66 -8.08 21.22
N ALA A 207 14.10 -9.21 21.78
CA ALA A 207 13.19 -10.22 22.33
C ALA A 207 12.55 -9.72 23.63
N TRP A 208 13.34 -9.03 24.46
CA TRP A 208 12.85 -8.39 25.68
C TRP A 208 11.86 -7.26 25.38
N LEU A 209 12.18 -6.38 24.43
CA LEU A 209 11.29 -5.29 24.02
C LEU A 209 9.96 -5.81 23.43
N LYS A 210 10.01 -6.87 22.63
CA LYS A 210 8.80 -7.56 22.16
C LYS A 210 7.97 -8.07 23.34
N ALA A 211 8.58 -8.76 24.30
CA ALA A 211 7.88 -9.29 25.47
C ALA A 211 7.28 -8.17 26.36
N ARG A 212 7.96 -7.03 26.46
CA ARG A 212 7.42 -5.82 27.10
C ARG A 212 6.18 -5.31 26.36
N GLY A 213 6.22 -5.28 25.03
CA GLY A 213 5.06 -4.97 24.18
C GLY A 213 3.90 -5.93 24.40
N ASP A 214 4.18 -7.24 24.45
CA ASP A 214 3.16 -8.29 24.70
C ASP A 214 2.49 -8.10 26.08
N ARG A 215 3.26 -7.65 27.09
CA ARG A 215 2.73 -7.32 28.43
C ARG A 215 1.82 -6.10 28.39
N HIS A 216 2.22 -5.02 27.73
CA HIS A 216 1.38 -3.82 27.56
C HIS A 216 0.09 -4.15 26.78
N TYR A 217 0.21 -4.99 25.74
CA TYR A 217 -0.94 -5.48 24.99
C TYR A 217 -1.93 -6.24 25.88
N THR A 218 -1.44 -7.12 26.74
CA THR A 218 -2.27 -7.86 27.71
C THR A 218 -2.97 -6.92 28.69
N LEU A 219 -2.31 -5.83 29.08
CA LEU A 219 -2.87 -4.77 29.91
C LEU A 219 -3.83 -3.82 29.18
N ARG A 220 -4.14 -4.09 27.89
CA ARG A 220 -4.95 -3.23 27.01
C ARG A 220 -4.39 -1.82 26.79
N ASP A 221 -3.11 -1.63 27.07
CA ASP A 221 -2.40 -0.40 26.77
C ASP A 221 -1.77 -0.52 25.37
N TRP A 222 -2.60 -0.24 24.36
CA TRP A 222 -2.23 -0.38 22.95
C TRP A 222 -1.15 0.61 22.52
N ALA A 223 -1.14 1.81 23.11
CA ALA A 223 -0.19 2.88 22.76
C ALA A 223 1.22 2.54 23.24
N SER A 224 1.37 2.10 24.50
CA SER A 224 2.67 1.65 25.01
C SER A 224 3.14 0.36 24.32
N ALA A 225 2.22 -0.54 23.99
CA ALA A 225 2.54 -1.74 23.22
C ALA A 225 3.08 -1.40 21.82
N GLU A 226 2.40 -0.49 21.10
CA GLU A 226 2.86 0.00 19.79
C GLU A 226 4.23 0.67 19.88
N SER A 227 4.45 1.50 20.90
CA SER A 227 5.75 2.15 21.13
C SER A 227 6.84 1.09 21.33
N ALA A 228 6.61 0.09 22.17
CA ALA A 228 7.56 -1.00 22.41
C ALA A 228 7.90 -1.78 21.14
N TYR A 229 6.90 -2.14 20.31
CA TYR A 229 7.17 -2.80 19.02
C TYR A 229 7.90 -1.89 18.04
N SER A 230 7.58 -0.60 18.00
CA SER A 230 8.23 0.36 17.11
C SER A 230 9.70 0.57 17.47
N HIS A 231 10.05 0.52 18.76
CA HIS A 231 11.44 0.53 19.22
C HIS A 231 12.23 -0.70 18.74
N VAL A 232 11.61 -1.88 18.69
CA VAL A 232 12.26 -3.06 18.09
C VAL A 232 12.53 -2.81 16.60
N LEU A 233 11.53 -2.33 15.88
CA LEU A 233 11.62 -2.14 14.42
C LEU A 233 12.64 -1.06 14.05
N SER A 234 12.79 0.00 14.84
CA SER A 234 13.79 1.05 14.60
C SER A 234 15.24 0.53 14.73
N GLN A 235 15.49 -0.48 15.57
CA GLN A 235 16.79 -1.11 15.70
C GLN A 235 17.22 -1.88 14.43
N PHE A 236 16.25 -2.35 13.63
CA PHE A 236 16.49 -3.15 12.42
C PHE A 236 16.31 -2.39 11.11
N GLY A 237 16.11 -1.07 11.16
CA GLY A 237 15.78 -0.28 9.97
C GLY A 237 16.83 -0.29 8.85
N LYS A 238 18.09 -0.66 9.12
CA LYS A 238 19.18 -0.73 8.12
C LYS A 238 19.47 -2.14 7.60
N SER A 239 19.30 -3.17 8.44
CA SER A 239 19.58 -4.56 8.08
C SER A 239 18.89 -5.49 9.07
N ILE A 240 18.13 -6.45 8.54
CA ILE A 240 17.51 -7.51 9.35
C ILE A 240 18.50 -8.67 9.43
N MET A 241 19.03 -8.94 10.63
CA MET A 241 19.83 -10.16 10.85
C MET A 241 18.92 -11.40 10.70
N GLY A 242 19.42 -12.47 10.07
CA GLY A 242 18.62 -13.68 9.78
C GLY A 242 17.96 -14.30 11.02
N GLN A 243 18.62 -14.22 12.17
CA GLN A 243 18.14 -14.71 13.47
C GLN A 243 16.99 -13.86 14.05
N ALA A 244 16.85 -12.60 13.61
CA ALA A 244 15.86 -11.64 14.11
C ALA A 244 14.61 -11.54 13.22
N ILE A 245 14.57 -12.18 12.05
CA ILE A 245 13.45 -12.12 11.09
C ILE A 245 12.12 -12.46 11.78
N ASP A 246 12.07 -13.55 12.55
CA ASP A 246 10.86 -13.97 13.26
C ASP A 246 10.39 -12.95 14.30
N CYS A 247 11.32 -12.30 15.00
CA CYS A 247 11.00 -11.26 15.97
C CYS A 247 10.43 -10.03 15.25
N VAL A 248 11.08 -9.59 14.16
CA VAL A 248 10.66 -8.45 13.35
C VAL A 248 9.27 -8.67 12.74
N VAL A 249 9.04 -9.84 12.12
CA VAL A 249 7.73 -10.21 11.57
C VAL A 249 6.66 -10.26 12.67
N ALA A 250 6.99 -10.81 13.84
CA ALA A 250 6.06 -10.82 14.98
C ALA A 250 5.76 -9.41 15.51
N CYS A 251 6.75 -8.51 15.53
CA CYS A 251 6.55 -7.12 15.94
C CYS A 251 5.65 -6.35 14.98
N TYR A 252 5.87 -6.45 13.65
CA TYR A 252 4.94 -5.88 12.67
C TYR A 252 3.53 -6.46 12.81
N SER A 253 3.43 -7.79 12.94
CA SER A 253 2.17 -8.49 13.20
C SER A 253 1.46 -7.96 14.45
N ASN A 254 2.14 -7.84 15.59
CA ASN A 254 1.51 -7.42 16.84
C ASN A 254 1.19 -5.92 16.84
N ARG A 255 2.06 -5.09 16.26
CA ARG A 255 1.82 -3.65 16.09
C ARG A 255 0.60 -3.36 15.23
N SER A 256 0.41 -4.12 14.15
CA SER A 256 -0.80 -4.00 13.31
C SER A 256 -2.09 -4.25 14.11
N VAL A 257 -2.09 -5.20 15.06
CA VAL A 257 -3.25 -5.42 15.94
C VAL A 257 -3.48 -4.24 16.87
N CYS A 258 -2.43 -3.68 17.48
CA CYS A 258 -2.55 -2.48 18.31
C CYS A 258 -3.16 -1.31 17.52
N ARG A 259 -2.73 -1.12 16.27
CA ARG A 259 -3.24 -0.05 15.39
C ARG A 259 -4.69 -0.26 14.99
N ILE A 260 -5.11 -1.49 14.69
CA ILE A 260 -6.53 -1.82 14.47
C ILE A 260 -7.36 -1.46 15.71
N ARG A 261 -6.88 -1.79 16.92
CA ARG A 261 -7.58 -1.45 18.18
C ARG A 261 -7.67 0.05 18.44
N ARG A 262 -6.74 0.84 17.88
CA ARG A 262 -6.73 2.31 17.95
C ARG A 262 -7.54 3.00 16.83
N GLY A 263 -7.96 2.26 15.81
CA GLY A 263 -8.65 2.82 14.63
C GLY A 263 -7.72 3.26 13.49
N GLU A 264 -6.41 3.02 13.60
CA GLU A 264 -5.42 3.40 12.59
C GLU A 264 -5.29 2.31 11.51
N MET A 265 -6.35 2.12 10.72
CA MET A 265 -6.52 0.96 9.83
C MET A 265 -5.46 0.89 8.71
N LEU A 266 -5.20 1.99 7.99
CA LEU A 266 -4.22 1.99 6.90
C LEU A 266 -2.78 1.73 7.41
N ALA A 267 -2.42 2.27 8.57
CA ALA A 267 -1.12 2.03 9.19
C ALA A 267 -0.97 0.57 9.67
N ALA A 268 -2.07 -0.05 10.12
CA ALA A 268 -2.09 -1.48 10.42
C ALA A 268 -1.93 -2.34 9.16
N ALA A 269 -2.60 -1.98 8.06
CA ALA A 269 -2.46 -2.67 6.78
C ALA A 269 -1.02 -2.55 6.23
N ALA A 270 -0.38 -1.39 6.37
CA ALA A 270 1.01 -1.18 6.01
C ALA A 270 1.97 -2.08 6.81
N ASP A 271 1.76 -2.20 8.12
CA ASP A 271 2.54 -3.12 8.96
C ASP A 271 2.37 -4.58 8.54
N ALA A 272 1.14 -5.00 8.25
CA ALA A 272 0.87 -6.35 7.77
C ALA A 272 1.49 -6.60 6.39
N SER A 273 1.48 -5.61 5.50
CA SER A 273 2.16 -5.67 4.20
C SER A 273 3.67 -5.83 4.34
N GLU A 274 4.32 -5.09 5.24
CA GLU A 274 5.77 -5.24 5.45
C GLU A 274 6.10 -6.62 6.05
N ALA A 275 5.29 -7.10 6.98
CA ALA A 275 5.44 -8.46 7.50
C ALA A 275 5.32 -9.52 6.39
N LEU A 276 4.35 -9.38 5.49
CA LEU A 276 4.19 -10.28 4.33
C LEU A 276 5.37 -10.16 3.35
N ASN A 277 5.83 -8.95 3.05
CA ASN A 277 6.99 -8.70 2.19
C ASN A 277 8.25 -9.41 2.71
N ILE A 278 8.51 -9.33 4.02
CA ILE A 278 9.63 -10.03 4.66
C ILE A 278 9.47 -11.55 4.54
N VAL A 279 8.28 -12.07 4.84
CA VAL A 279 7.99 -13.52 4.79
C VAL A 279 8.07 -14.07 3.36
N CYS A 280 7.69 -13.29 2.35
CA CYS A 280 7.79 -13.67 0.94
C CYS A 280 9.24 -13.62 0.41
N LYS A 281 10.09 -12.75 0.97
CA LYS A 281 11.49 -12.59 0.51
C LYS A 281 12.48 -13.51 1.20
N ALA A 282 12.29 -13.81 2.49
CA ALA A 282 13.27 -14.53 3.27
C ALA A 282 12.64 -15.63 4.12
N ARG A 283 13.23 -16.83 4.10
CA ARG A 283 13.02 -17.84 5.13
C ARG A 283 13.88 -17.50 6.34
N CYS A 284 13.35 -17.74 7.55
CA CYS A 284 14.16 -17.66 8.76
C CYS A 284 15.35 -18.60 8.67
N VAL A 285 16.56 -18.06 8.89
CA VAL A 285 17.79 -18.84 9.07
C VAL A 285 17.99 -19.04 10.58
N THR A 286 17.02 -19.68 11.21
CA THR A 286 17.12 -20.07 12.63
C THR A 286 17.59 -21.53 12.70
N GLU A 287 18.28 -21.90 13.78
CA GLU A 287 18.72 -23.28 14.05
C GLU A 287 17.55 -24.28 14.07
N PHE A 288 16.32 -23.78 14.25
CA PHE A 288 15.08 -24.53 14.18
C PHE A 288 14.12 -23.87 13.16
N PRO A 289 14.08 -24.34 11.90
CA PRO A 289 13.12 -23.83 10.93
C PRO A 289 11.70 -24.23 11.36
N LYS A 290 10.76 -23.27 11.30
CA LYS A 290 9.35 -23.54 11.56
C LYS A 290 8.81 -24.58 10.57
N PRO A 291 7.92 -25.50 10.99
CA PRO A 291 7.25 -26.39 10.06
C PRO A 291 6.43 -25.56 9.06
N GLU A 292 6.33 -26.06 7.83
CA GLU A 292 5.68 -25.35 6.72
C GLU A 292 4.24 -24.93 7.04
N GLU A 293 3.50 -25.79 7.73
CA GLU A 293 2.15 -25.50 8.22
C GLU A 293 2.11 -24.28 9.17
N ALA A 294 3.09 -24.11 10.05
CA ALA A 294 3.14 -22.97 10.97
C ALA A 294 3.42 -21.66 10.22
N LEU A 295 4.22 -21.72 9.15
CA LEU A 295 4.49 -20.59 8.28
C LEU A 295 3.24 -20.22 7.46
N GLN A 296 2.52 -21.22 6.92
CA GLN A 296 1.27 -21.02 6.20
C GLN A 296 0.18 -20.43 7.12
N ARG A 297 0.00 -20.95 8.35
CA ARG A 297 -0.89 -20.32 9.36
C ARG A 297 -0.48 -18.88 9.68
N ALA A 298 0.82 -18.58 9.76
CA ALA A 298 1.29 -17.23 10.03
C ALA A 298 0.97 -16.28 8.86
N ARG A 299 1.21 -16.71 7.60
CA ARG A 299 0.84 -15.96 6.39
C ARG A 299 -0.67 -15.74 6.31
N MET A 300 -1.47 -16.78 6.54
CA MET A 300 -2.93 -16.70 6.57
C MET A 300 -3.39 -15.63 7.57
N ARG A 301 -2.87 -15.64 8.81
CA ARG A 301 -3.23 -14.63 9.82
C ARG A 301 -2.82 -13.20 9.43
N LEU A 302 -1.71 -13.04 8.72
CA LEU A 302 -1.29 -11.74 8.21
C LEU A 302 -2.23 -11.24 7.11
N TYR A 303 -2.60 -12.09 6.14
CA TYR A 303 -3.60 -11.75 5.12
C TYR A 303 -4.96 -11.43 5.74
N ALA A 304 -5.46 -12.28 6.65
CA ALA A 304 -6.72 -12.06 7.34
C ALA A 304 -6.73 -10.71 8.08
N ARG A 305 -5.63 -10.37 8.75
CA ARG A 305 -5.53 -9.10 9.49
C ARG A 305 -5.42 -7.89 8.57
N ARG A 306 -4.62 -8.00 7.51
CA ARG A 306 -4.53 -6.95 6.48
C ARG A 306 -5.89 -6.74 5.82
N ALA A 307 -6.62 -7.82 5.59
CA ALA A 307 -7.98 -7.77 5.07
C ALA A 307 -8.93 -7.03 6.02
N THR A 308 -8.94 -7.38 7.31
CA THR A 308 -9.76 -6.68 8.30
C THR A 308 -9.44 -5.18 8.34
N ALA A 309 -8.16 -4.82 8.26
CA ALA A 309 -7.72 -3.43 8.24
C ALA A 309 -8.20 -2.70 6.98
N TYR A 310 -8.03 -3.29 5.79
CA TYR A 310 -8.51 -2.70 4.53
C TYR A 310 -10.04 -2.60 4.48
N ALA A 311 -10.75 -3.63 4.95
CA ALA A 311 -12.21 -3.64 5.01
C ALA A 311 -12.75 -2.54 5.93
N ALA A 312 -12.08 -2.30 7.07
CA ALA A 312 -12.43 -1.21 7.98
C ALA A 312 -12.03 0.18 7.45
N ALA A 313 -10.99 0.27 6.62
CA ALA A 313 -10.60 1.50 5.93
C ALA A 313 -11.49 1.82 4.70
N GLY A 314 -12.30 0.86 4.23
CA GLY A 314 -13.13 0.99 3.03
C GLY A 314 -12.42 0.63 1.70
N VAL A 315 -11.20 0.09 1.76
CA VAL A 315 -10.44 -0.37 0.58
C VAL A 315 -10.84 -1.82 0.26
N LEU A 316 -12.08 -2.00 -0.18
CA LEU A 316 -12.72 -3.33 -0.25
C LEU A 316 -12.12 -4.27 -1.30
N HIS A 317 -11.57 -3.76 -2.40
CA HIS A 317 -10.95 -4.61 -3.44
C HIS A 317 -9.67 -5.30 -2.96
N ARG A 318 -8.87 -4.61 -2.13
CA ARG A 318 -7.74 -5.25 -1.42
C ARG A 318 -8.24 -6.16 -0.32
N ALA A 319 -9.33 -5.74 0.32
CA ALA A 319 -10.25 -6.52 1.14
C ALA A 319 -10.36 -7.98 0.69
N THR A 320 -11.05 -8.10 -0.44
CA THR A 320 -11.43 -9.34 -1.08
C THR A 320 -10.21 -10.12 -1.57
N ALA A 321 -9.21 -9.46 -2.17
CA ALA A 321 -7.99 -10.13 -2.63
C ALA A 321 -7.21 -10.81 -1.49
N ASP A 322 -7.08 -10.15 -0.34
CA ASP A 322 -6.40 -10.71 0.83
C ASP A 322 -7.18 -11.88 1.45
N LEU A 323 -8.51 -11.80 1.49
CA LEU A 323 -9.36 -12.89 1.98
C LEU A 323 -9.29 -14.12 1.07
N HIS A 324 -9.25 -13.95 -0.25
CA HIS A 324 -9.01 -15.05 -1.18
C HIS A 324 -7.63 -15.68 -0.97
N SER A 325 -6.60 -14.86 -0.75
CA SER A 325 -5.24 -15.34 -0.46
C SER A 325 -5.21 -16.14 0.86
N ALA A 326 -5.92 -15.68 1.89
CA ALA A 326 -6.05 -16.39 3.16
C ALA A 326 -6.80 -17.72 3.00
N LEU A 327 -7.92 -17.73 2.27
CA LEU A 327 -8.71 -18.95 2.00
C LEU A 327 -7.93 -19.98 1.18
N ALA A 328 -7.12 -19.55 0.22
CA ALA A 328 -6.24 -20.42 -0.56
C ALA A 328 -5.22 -21.14 0.34
N LEU A 329 -4.68 -20.44 1.35
CA LEU A 329 -3.74 -21.03 2.32
C LEU A 329 -4.41 -22.03 3.26
N VAL A 330 -5.69 -21.84 3.61
CA VAL A 330 -6.45 -22.82 4.42
C VAL A 330 -6.83 -24.06 3.60
N GLY A 331 -7.12 -23.90 2.30
CA GLY A 331 -7.51 -24.99 1.41
C GLY A 331 -6.36 -25.87 0.90
N ALA A 332 -5.13 -25.35 0.84
CA ALA A 332 -3.98 -26.04 0.27
C ALA A 332 -3.41 -27.19 1.14
N THR A 333 -3.79 -27.27 2.42
CA THR A 333 -3.25 -28.24 3.38
C THR A 333 -4.26 -29.35 3.65
N GLU A 334 -4.07 -30.52 3.04
CA GLU A 334 -4.94 -31.71 3.18
C GLU A 334 -5.13 -32.17 4.65
N GLY A 335 -4.21 -31.83 5.55
CA GLY A 335 -4.30 -32.14 6.99
C GLY A 335 -5.03 -31.11 7.87
N MET A 336 -5.23 -29.86 7.41
CA MET A 336 -5.94 -28.82 8.18
C MET A 336 -7.45 -28.88 8.01
N THR A 337 -7.96 -29.44 6.93
CA THR A 337 -9.41 -29.46 6.66
C THR A 337 -10.22 -30.23 7.71
N ALA A 338 -9.54 -31.09 8.50
CA ALA A 338 -10.11 -31.83 9.63
C ALA A 338 -9.85 -31.21 11.01
N ASP A 339 -8.99 -30.18 11.13
CA ASP A 339 -8.74 -29.47 12.39
C ASP A 339 -9.93 -28.54 12.69
N PRO A 340 -10.61 -28.67 13.86
CA PRO A 340 -11.70 -27.78 14.25
C PRO A 340 -11.33 -26.29 14.16
N GLY A 341 -10.07 -25.94 14.41
CA GLY A 341 -9.57 -24.56 14.30
C GLY A 341 -9.59 -24.04 12.86
N ALA A 342 -9.12 -24.82 11.90
CA ALA A 342 -9.06 -24.41 10.50
C ALA A 342 -10.45 -24.35 9.84
N VAL A 343 -11.40 -25.20 10.26
CA VAL A 343 -12.81 -25.11 9.84
C VAL A 343 -13.43 -23.80 10.33
N SER A 344 -13.16 -23.42 11.58
CA SER A 344 -13.60 -22.14 12.14
C SER A 344 -12.98 -20.96 11.38
N ASP A 345 -11.67 -20.97 11.15
CA ASP A 345 -10.96 -19.92 10.41
C ASP A 345 -11.52 -19.78 8.98
N ARG A 346 -11.76 -20.89 8.28
CA ARG A 346 -12.38 -20.88 6.94
C ARG A 346 -13.77 -20.25 6.97
N SER A 347 -14.59 -20.59 7.95
CA SER A 347 -15.94 -20.05 8.07
C SER A 347 -15.92 -18.54 8.31
N VAL A 348 -15.04 -18.05 9.19
CA VAL A 348 -14.89 -16.62 9.47
C VAL A 348 -14.41 -15.86 8.23
N LEU A 349 -13.37 -16.35 7.56
CA LEU A 349 -12.83 -15.74 6.34
C LEU A 349 -13.87 -15.68 5.21
N THR A 350 -14.72 -16.70 5.08
CA THR A 350 -15.78 -16.74 4.07
C THR A 350 -16.89 -15.73 4.38
N MET A 351 -17.26 -15.60 5.66
CA MET A 351 -18.24 -14.60 6.10
C MET A 351 -17.71 -13.17 5.85
N ASP A 352 -16.45 -12.90 6.22
CA ASP A 352 -15.81 -11.60 5.99
C ASP A 352 -15.70 -11.27 4.50
N LEU A 353 -15.46 -12.28 3.66
CA LEU A 353 -15.39 -12.11 2.20
C LEU A 353 -16.74 -11.70 1.63
N HIS A 354 -17.80 -12.40 2.01
CA HIS A 354 -19.16 -12.07 1.57
C HIS A 354 -19.55 -10.66 2.02
N ALA A 355 -19.27 -10.30 3.28
CA ALA A 355 -19.56 -8.97 3.80
C ALA A 355 -18.79 -7.86 3.06
N ALA A 356 -17.55 -8.12 2.62
CA ALA A 356 -16.78 -7.18 1.81
C ALA A 356 -17.37 -7.04 0.39
N GLN A 357 -17.78 -8.15 -0.23
CA GLN A 357 -18.40 -8.16 -1.57
C GLN A 357 -19.74 -7.43 -1.58
N GLU A 358 -20.62 -7.69 -0.60
CA GLU A 358 -21.92 -7.01 -0.48
C GLU A 358 -21.76 -5.50 -0.36
N ARG A 359 -20.78 -5.03 0.43
CA ARG A 359 -20.48 -3.60 0.55
C ARG A 359 -19.95 -2.99 -0.76
N GLU A 360 -19.11 -3.73 -1.49
CA GLU A 360 -18.57 -3.29 -2.79
C GLU A 360 -19.69 -3.19 -3.84
N GLU A 361 -20.60 -4.16 -3.88
CA GLU A 361 -21.76 -4.15 -4.77
C GLU A 361 -22.75 -3.03 -4.44
N ALA A 362 -23.04 -2.81 -3.15
CA ALA A 362 -23.90 -1.72 -2.71
C ALA A 362 -23.31 -0.35 -3.11
N ALA A 363 -22.01 -0.15 -2.88
CA ALA A 363 -21.31 1.06 -3.32
C ALA A 363 -21.31 1.21 -4.85
N ALA A 364 -21.12 0.12 -5.61
CA ALA A 364 -21.17 0.17 -7.07
C ALA A 364 -22.55 0.60 -7.60
N LYS A 365 -23.65 0.12 -7.01
CA LYS A 365 -25.02 0.50 -7.40
C LYS A 365 -25.28 1.99 -7.17
N LEU A 366 -24.91 2.50 -5.99
CA LEU A 366 -25.05 3.93 -5.66
C LEU A 366 -24.26 4.82 -6.63
N ARG A 367 -23.02 4.44 -6.97
CA ARG A 367 -22.19 5.16 -7.94
C ARG A 367 -22.78 5.16 -9.34
N GLN A 368 -23.35 4.03 -9.76
CA GLN A 368 -23.96 3.92 -11.09
C GLN A 368 -25.20 4.82 -11.20
N GLU A 369 -26.04 4.86 -10.16
CA GLU A 369 -27.21 5.73 -10.11
C GLU A 369 -26.81 7.22 -10.09
N ALA A 370 -25.84 7.59 -9.25
CA ALA A 370 -25.32 8.96 -9.22
C ALA A 370 -24.69 9.39 -10.55
N ALA A 371 -23.93 8.50 -11.20
CA ALA A 371 -23.34 8.78 -12.50
C ALA A 371 -24.40 9.00 -13.59
N ALA A 372 -25.51 8.25 -13.55
CA ALA A 372 -26.62 8.42 -14.48
C ALA A 372 -27.28 9.81 -14.33
N LEU A 373 -27.50 10.25 -13.10
CA LEU A 373 -28.05 11.59 -12.81
C LEU A 373 -27.12 12.71 -13.29
N VAL A 374 -25.83 12.63 -12.97
CA VAL A 374 -24.84 13.63 -13.41
C VAL A 374 -24.74 13.67 -14.95
N ALA A 375 -24.75 12.51 -15.61
CA ALA A 375 -24.72 12.44 -17.06
C ALA A 375 -26.00 13.00 -17.71
N HIS A 376 -27.16 12.76 -17.11
CA HIS A 376 -28.43 13.32 -17.58
C HIS A 376 -28.40 14.86 -17.56
N CYS A 377 -28.02 15.44 -16.41
CA CYS A 377 -27.88 16.89 -16.25
C CYS A 377 -26.86 17.51 -17.24
N ALA A 378 -25.71 16.86 -17.43
CA ALA A 378 -24.68 17.35 -18.36
C ALA A 378 -25.16 17.32 -19.82
N ASN A 379 -25.95 16.31 -20.21
CA ASN A 379 -26.44 16.16 -21.58
C ASN A 379 -27.63 17.07 -21.91
N SER A 380 -28.52 17.32 -20.94
CA SER A 380 -29.64 18.24 -21.13
C SER A 380 -29.21 19.71 -21.15
N GLY A 381 -28.01 20.02 -20.62
CA GLY A 381 -27.55 21.40 -20.46
C GLY A 381 -28.34 22.17 -19.39
N GLU A 382 -29.10 21.46 -18.56
CA GLU A 382 -29.99 22.00 -17.55
C GLU A 382 -29.31 22.21 -16.18
N GLU A 383 -27.98 22.29 -16.17
CA GLU A 383 -27.17 22.50 -14.96
C GLU A 383 -27.64 23.71 -14.14
N ARG A 384 -28.28 24.71 -14.78
CA ARG A 384 -28.78 25.94 -14.14
C ARG A 384 -30.28 25.92 -13.85
N THR A 385 -31.01 24.88 -14.23
CA THR A 385 -32.45 24.78 -13.93
C THR A 385 -32.67 24.27 -12.52
N ALA A 386 -33.85 24.55 -11.94
CA ALA A 386 -34.20 24.05 -10.62
C ALA A 386 -34.28 22.51 -10.58
N GLU A 387 -34.70 21.90 -11.69
CA GLU A 387 -34.80 20.44 -11.84
C GLU A 387 -33.41 19.79 -11.92
N GLY A 388 -32.50 20.34 -12.73
CA GLY A 388 -31.11 19.86 -12.81
C GLY A 388 -30.35 20.02 -11.50
N GLN A 389 -30.53 21.14 -10.78
CA GLN A 389 -29.94 21.34 -9.46
C GLN A 389 -30.48 20.34 -8.41
N LEU A 390 -31.75 19.94 -8.51
CA LEU A 390 -32.33 18.91 -7.66
C LEU A 390 -31.73 17.53 -7.96
N GLU A 391 -31.58 17.16 -9.23
CA GLU A 391 -30.93 15.91 -9.66
C GLU A 391 -29.46 15.85 -9.20
N LEU A 392 -28.70 16.94 -9.35
CA LEU A 392 -27.32 17.02 -8.87
C LEU A 392 -27.24 16.92 -7.33
N THR A 393 -28.18 17.54 -6.61
CA THR A 393 -28.25 17.40 -5.15
C THR A 393 -28.53 15.95 -4.75
N ARG A 394 -29.41 15.26 -5.47
CA ARG A 394 -29.68 13.84 -5.27
C ARG A 394 -28.46 12.98 -5.57
N ALA A 395 -27.73 13.28 -6.65
CA ALA A 395 -26.47 12.59 -6.97
C ALA A 395 -25.42 12.77 -5.86
N ARG A 396 -25.29 13.99 -5.29
CA ARG A 396 -24.41 14.26 -4.14
C ARG A 396 -24.76 13.42 -2.92
N GLU A 397 -26.05 13.27 -2.60
CA GLU A 397 -26.50 12.42 -1.48
C GLU A 397 -26.12 10.95 -1.67
N LEU A 398 -26.35 10.40 -2.86
CA LEU A 398 -25.98 9.02 -3.20
C LEU A 398 -24.46 8.80 -3.11
N LEU A 399 -23.66 9.79 -3.56
CA LEU A 399 -22.20 9.73 -3.47
C LEU A 399 -21.71 9.87 -2.02
N ASN A 400 -22.40 10.64 -1.17
CA ASN A 400 -22.11 10.70 0.27
C ASN A 400 -22.39 9.37 0.96
N GLU A 401 -23.51 8.72 0.62
CA GLU A 401 -23.82 7.37 1.12
C GLU A 401 -22.76 6.35 0.66
N CYS A 402 -22.33 6.44 -0.60
CA CYS A 402 -21.26 5.59 -1.13
C CYS A 402 -19.93 5.80 -0.39
N LEU A 403 -19.53 7.05 -0.13
CA LEU A 403 -18.33 7.35 0.66
C LEU A 403 -18.47 6.95 2.14
N GLY A 404 -19.70 6.83 2.66
CA GLY A 404 -19.95 6.21 3.97
C GLY A 404 -19.58 4.72 4.00
N LEU A 405 -19.76 4.01 2.87
CA LEU A 405 -19.38 2.60 2.71
C LEU A 405 -17.89 2.45 2.35
N GLN A 406 -17.37 3.34 1.50
CA GLN A 406 -16.00 3.34 0.99
C GLN A 406 -15.38 4.74 1.07
N PRO A 407 -14.86 5.17 2.23
CA PRO A 407 -14.36 6.54 2.43
C PRO A 407 -13.18 6.93 1.53
N LEU A 408 -12.45 5.93 1.04
CA LEU A 408 -11.23 6.08 0.25
C LEU A 408 -11.44 5.70 -1.23
N ASP A 409 -12.67 5.58 -1.73
CA ASP A 409 -12.86 5.26 -3.15
C ASP A 409 -12.61 6.49 -4.04
N ALA A 410 -11.47 6.50 -4.73
CA ALA A 410 -11.05 7.59 -5.61
C ALA A 410 -12.05 7.84 -6.76
N ALA A 411 -12.72 6.80 -7.26
CA ALA A 411 -13.71 6.94 -8.32
C ALA A 411 -14.96 7.69 -7.83
N THR A 412 -15.46 7.38 -6.63
CA THR A 412 -16.56 8.13 -5.99
C THR A 412 -16.17 9.57 -5.70
N LEU A 413 -14.96 9.81 -5.18
CA LEU A 413 -14.44 11.16 -4.95
C LEU A 413 -14.35 11.96 -6.26
N ALA A 414 -13.97 11.31 -7.38
CA ALA A 414 -13.95 11.96 -8.69
C ALA A 414 -15.35 12.35 -9.16
N GLN A 415 -16.32 11.44 -9.06
CA GLN A 415 -17.71 11.69 -9.41
C GLN A 415 -18.31 12.81 -8.54
N ARG A 416 -18.03 12.81 -7.23
CA ARG A 416 -18.52 13.83 -6.30
C ARG A 416 -17.87 15.18 -6.57
N ALA A 417 -16.57 15.22 -6.85
CA ALA A 417 -15.89 16.45 -7.24
C ALA A 417 -16.49 17.05 -8.52
N THR A 418 -16.79 16.24 -9.53
CA THR A 418 -17.48 16.70 -10.75
C THR A 418 -18.87 17.24 -10.43
N CYS A 419 -19.67 16.53 -9.64
CA CYS A 419 -20.99 16.99 -9.20
C CYS A 419 -20.93 18.32 -8.42
N LEU A 420 -19.95 18.48 -7.52
CA LEU A 420 -19.77 19.70 -6.73
C LEU A 420 -19.34 20.90 -7.56
N VAL A 421 -18.56 20.70 -8.63
CA VAL A 421 -18.26 21.76 -9.61
C VAL A 421 -19.55 22.24 -10.28
N LEU A 422 -20.43 21.33 -10.67
CA LEU A 422 -21.73 21.67 -11.29
C LEU A 422 -22.71 22.33 -10.30
N LEU A 423 -22.62 22.01 -9.01
CA LEU A 423 -23.36 22.65 -7.92
C LEU A 423 -22.78 24.01 -7.49
N TYR A 424 -21.70 24.48 -8.12
CA TYR A 424 -21.00 25.73 -7.74
C TYR A 424 -20.44 25.72 -6.30
N GLU A 425 -19.99 24.56 -5.81
CA GLU A 425 -19.32 24.39 -4.50
C GLU A 425 -17.81 24.08 -4.67
N PRO A 426 -16.98 25.03 -5.14
CA PRO A 426 -15.60 24.74 -5.57
C PRO A 426 -14.65 24.38 -4.42
N SER A 427 -14.89 24.87 -3.20
CA SER A 427 -14.04 24.52 -2.05
C SER A 427 -14.12 23.02 -1.70
N ALA A 428 -15.34 22.48 -1.68
CA ALA A 428 -15.59 21.06 -1.44
C ALA A 428 -15.07 20.20 -2.60
N ALA A 429 -15.30 20.62 -3.84
CA ALA A 429 -14.79 19.93 -5.02
C ALA A 429 -13.25 19.81 -5.02
N ALA A 430 -12.55 20.90 -4.68
CA ALA A 430 -11.09 20.90 -4.59
C ALA A 430 -10.56 20.00 -3.46
N ALA A 431 -11.25 19.93 -2.33
CA ALA A 431 -10.91 19.05 -1.21
C ALA A 431 -11.05 17.57 -1.61
N ASP A 432 -12.18 17.20 -2.22
CA ASP A 432 -12.43 15.84 -2.70
C ASP A 432 -11.44 15.41 -3.75
N ALA A 433 -11.16 16.28 -4.72
CA ALA A 433 -10.22 15.98 -5.77
C ALA A 433 -8.79 15.81 -5.23
N THR A 434 -8.42 16.58 -4.19
CA THR A 434 -7.13 16.43 -3.51
C THR A 434 -7.05 15.12 -2.73
N ALA A 435 -8.11 14.75 -2.01
CA ALA A 435 -8.20 13.48 -1.30
C ALA A 435 -8.12 12.29 -2.28
N GLY A 436 -8.85 12.34 -3.39
CA GLY A 436 -8.83 11.29 -4.42
C GLY A 436 -7.46 11.12 -5.07
N LEU A 437 -6.75 12.23 -5.37
CA LEU A 437 -5.40 12.16 -5.94
C LEU A 437 -4.39 11.59 -4.94
N ALA A 438 -4.47 11.99 -3.68
CA ALA A 438 -3.63 11.44 -2.62
C ALA A 438 -3.85 9.93 -2.44
N GLU A 439 -5.09 9.46 -2.54
CA GLU A 439 -5.40 8.03 -2.45
C GLU A 439 -4.95 7.24 -3.68
N LEU A 440 -5.01 7.81 -4.89
CA LEU A 440 -4.42 7.17 -6.08
C LEU A 440 -2.90 7.03 -5.96
N ASP A 441 -2.21 8.05 -5.41
CA ASP A 441 -0.76 7.98 -5.17
C ASP A 441 -0.44 6.94 -4.07
N ALA A 442 -1.26 6.87 -3.02
CA ALA A 442 -1.14 5.86 -1.97
C ALA A 442 -1.37 4.44 -2.51
N GLU A 443 -2.34 4.25 -3.40
CA GLU A 443 -2.65 2.97 -4.05
C GLU A 443 -1.49 2.51 -4.94
N ALA A 444 -0.90 3.41 -5.74
CA ALA A 444 0.29 3.12 -6.53
C ALA A 444 1.49 2.69 -5.67
N ALA A 445 1.64 3.28 -4.48
CA ALA A 445 2.66 2.87 -3.52
C ALA A 445 2.40 1.45 -2.98
N ARG A 446 1.15 1.12 -2.66
CA ARG A 446 0.76 -0.23 -2.21
C ARG A 446 0.98 -1.27 -3.32
N ASP A 447 0.72 -0.94 -4.59
CA ASP A 447 1.04 -1.80 -5.73
C ASP A 447 2.54 -2.03 -5.91
N GLY A 448 3.37 -1.04 -5.55
CA GLY A 448 4.82 -1.21 -5.47
C GLY A 448 5.23 -2.30 -4.48
N VAL A 449 4.61 -2.33 -3.30
CA VAL A 449 4.86 -3.35 -2.27
C VAL A 449 4.41 -4.73 -2.76
N GLU A 450 3.23 -4.84 -3.36
CA GLU A 450 2.74 -6.12 -3.91
C GLU A 450 3.66 -6.68 -5.00
N ARG A 451 4.12 -5.84 -5.94
CA ARG A 451 5.12 -6.24 -6.95
C ARG A 451 6.42 -6.74 -6.32
N SER A 452 6.86 -6.08 -5.25
CA SER A 452 8.02 -6.51 -4.46
C SER A 452 7.79 -7.90 -3.82
N MET A 453 6.59 -8.19 -3.31
CA MET A 453 6.27 -9.52 -2.76
C MET A 453 6.29 -10.61 -3.84
N MET A 454 5.78 -10.31 -5.03
CA MET A 454 5.73 -11.24 -6.18
C MET A 454 7.14 -11.62 -6.67
N SER A 455 8.11 -10.71 -6.54
CA SER A 455 9.53 -10.97 -6.89
C SER A 455 10.31 -11.75 -5.82
N GLY A 456 9.68 -12.07 -4.68
CA GLY A 456 10.32 -12.78 -3.57
C GLY A 456 10.53 -14.27 -3.84
N LEU A 457 11.35 -14.92 -3.00
CA LEU A 457 11.62 -16.36 -3.07
C LEU A 457 10.38 -17.23 -2.82
N PHE A 458 9.39 -16.70 -2.09
CA PHE A 458 8.15 -17.37 -1.72
C PHE A 458 6.96 -16.48 -2.09
N PRO A 459 6.57 -16.44 -3.38
CA PRO A 459 5.50 -15.56 -3.83
C PRO A 459 4.16 -15.86 -3.14
N PRO A 460 3.23 -14.89 -3.14
CA PRO A 460 1.86 -15.10 -2.68
C PRO A 460 1.13 -16.14 -3.54
N SER A 461 0.11 -16.79 -2.94
CA SER A 461 -0.74 -17.74 -3.68
C SER A 461 -1.46 -17.04 -4.83
N PRO A 462 -1.64 -17.70 -5.98
CA PRO A 462 -2.33 -17.09 -7.11
C PRO A 462 -3.78 -16.78 -6.76
N LEU A 463 -4.21 -15.57 -7.07
CA LEU A 463 -5.60 -15.13 -6.92
C LEU A 463 -6.48 -15.75 -8.01
N PRO A 464 -7.79 -15.94 -7.74
CA PRO A 464 -8.76 -16.30 -8.77
C PRO A 464 -8.71 -15.34 -9.96
N ASP A 465 -8.93 -15.87 -11.16
CA ASP A 465 -8.81 -15.11 -12.42
C ASP A 465 -9.72 -13.89 -12.46
N GLU A 466 -10.93 -14.01 -11.93
CA GLU A 466 -11.91 -12.93 -11.81
C GLU A 466 -11.39 -11.76 -10.95
N VAL A 467 -10.83 -12.06 -9.79
CA VAL A 467 -10.28 -11.06 -8.86
C VAL A 467 -9.05 -10.38 -9.49
N ARG A 468 -8.19 -11.18 -10.15
CA ARG A 468 -7.01 -10.66 -10.83
C ARG A 468 -7.40 -9.73 -11.99
N ALA A 469 -8.38 -10.11 -12.80
CA ALA A 469 -8.90 -9.27 -13.88
C ALA A 469 -9.52 -7.97 -13.35
N ALA A 470 -10.25 -8.02 -12.23
CA ALA A 470 -10.82 -6.84 -11.59
C ALA A 470 -9.74 -5.85 -11.10
N LEU A 471 -8.64 -6.35 -10.52
CA LEU A 471 -7.50 -5.51 -10.09
C LEU A 471 -6.80 -4.83 -11.27
N VAL A 472 -6.58 -5.56 -12.37
CA VAL A 472 -6.00 -4.99 -13.61
C VAL A 472 -6.91 -3.89 -14.18
N CYS A 473 -8.21 -4.18 -14.29
CA CYS A 473 -9.18 -3.21 -14.78
C CYS A 473 -9.21 -1.93 -13.93
N ARG A 474 -9.08 -2.04 -12.60
CA ARG A 474 -8.97 -0.88 -11.69
C ARG A 474 -7.69 -0.09 -11.92
N SER A 475 -6.55 -0.76 -12.12
CA SER A 475 -5.29 -0.11 -12.48
C SER A 475 -5.43 0.67 -13.80
N ASP A 476 -6.07 0.10 -14.81
CA ASP A 476 -6.31 0.76 -16.10
C ASP A 476 -7.28 1.95 -15.98
N GLN A 477 -8.24 1.86 -15.07
CA GLN A 477 -9.17 2.96 -14.76
C GLN A 477 -8.51 4.08 -13.95
N ALA A 478 -7.41 3.83 -13.24
CA ALA A 478 -6.77 4.80 -12.36
C ALA A 478 -6.35 6.09 -13.09
N GLU A 479 -5.83 5.98 -14.33
CA GLU A 479 -5.47 7.16 -15.13
C GLU A 479 -6.69 7.98 -15.55
N ARG A 480 -7.82 7.30 -15.83
CA ARG A 480 -9.09 7.98 -16.17
C ARG A 480 -9.64 8.74 -14.97
N VAL A 481 -9.60 8.10 -13.79
CA VAL A 481 -10.02 8.73 -12.52
C VAL A 481 -9.09 9.88 -12.17
N ARG A 482 -7.76 9.71 -12.34
CA ARG A 482 -6.77 10.77 -12.14
C ARG A 482 -7.03 11.98 -13.02
N PHE A 483 -7.33 11.75 -14.30
CA PHE A 483 -7.70 12.81 -15.24
C PHE A 483 -8.94 13.58 -14.75
N ALA A 484 -10.02 12.87 -14.39
CA ALA A 484 -11.25 13.49 -13.91
C ALA A 484 -11.04 14.30 -12.62
N LEU A 485 -10.23 13.80 -11.67
CA LEU A 485 -9.89 14.52 -10.45
C LEU A 485 -9.08 15.80 -10.75
N LEU A 486 -8.10 15.74 -11.66
CA LEU A 486 -7.31 16.90 -12.06
C LEU A 486 -8.15 17.96 -12.80
N GLU A 487 -9.07 17.51 -13.67
CA GLU A 487 -10.01 18.41 -14.36
C GLU A 487 -10.94 19.10 -13.35
N SER A 488 -11.60 18.34 -12.47
CA SER A 488 -12.48 18.88 -11.43
C SER A 488 -11.74 19.79 -10.44
N ARG A 489 -10.51 19.44 -10.03
CA ARG A 489 -9.70 20.30 -9.14
C ARG A 489 -9.26 21.58 -9.83
N GLY A 490 -8.86 21.49 -11.11
CA GLY A 490 -8.48 22.64 -11.91
C GLY A 490 -9.64 23.61 -12.08
N ALA A 491 -10.83 23.11 -12.42
CA ALA A 491 -12.05 23.91 -12.52
C ALA A 491 -12.42 24.57 -11.17
N ALA A 492 -12.38 23.81 -10.08
CA ALA A 492 -12.66 24.29 -8.75
C ALA A 492 -11.68 25.39 -8.29
N ARG A 493 -10.37 25.20 -8.50
CA ARG A 493 -9.34 26.20 -8.18
C ARG A 493 -9.47 27.46 -9.03
N ALA A 494 -9.84 27.31 -10.30
CA ALA A 494 -10.13 28.45 -11.16
C ALA A 494 -11.32 29.27 -10.63
N ALA A 495 -12.37 28.62 -10.13
CA ALA A 495 -13.49 29.31 -9.48
C ALA A 495 -13.09 30.02 -8.17
N LEU A 496 -12.06 29.53 -7.46
CA LEU A 496 -11.48 30.15 -6.26
C LEU A 496 -10.39 31.22 -6.55
N SER A 497 -10.19 31.59 -7.82
CA SER A 497 -9.12 32.51 -8.26
C SER A 497 -7.69 32.03 -7.95
N GLN A 498 -7.48 30.74 -7.75
CA GLN A 498 -6.16 30.10 -7.63
C GLN A 498 -5.65 29.72 -9.03
N LEU A 499 -5.40 30.74 -9.86
CA LEU A 499 -5.20 30.56 -11.31
C LEU A 499 -3.91 29.80 -11.65
N GLN A 500 -2.85 29.95 -10.86
CA GLN A 500 -1.56 29.30 -11.09
C GLN A 500 -1.65 27.78 -10.81
N GLU A 501 -2.26 27.40 -9.69
CA GLU A 501 -2.50 26.03 -9.30
C GLU A 501 -3.52 25.36 -10.23
N ALA A 502 -4.59 26.06 -10.60
CA ALA A 502 -5.57 25.58 -11.57
C ALA A 502 -4.92 25.24 -12.92
N ALA A 503 -4.10 26.15 -13.44
CA ALA A 503 -3.36 25.90 -14.69
C ALA A 503 -2.39 24.72 -14.54
N SER A 504 -1.75 24.55 -13.37
CA SER A 504 -0.84 23.42 -13.13
C SER A 504 -1.56 22.07 -13.18
N ASP A 505 -2.77 21.98 -12.60
CA ASP A 505 -3.58 20.76 -12.57
C ASP A 505 -4.09 20.40 -13.97
N LEU A 506 -4.61 21.39 -14.71
CA LEU A 506 -5.10 21.17 -16.08
C LEU A 506 -3.96 20.81 -17.04
N ARG A 507 -2.76 21.38 -16.87
CA ARG A 507 -1.56 20.91 -17.60
C ARG A 507 -1.21 19.47 -17.25
N ALA A 508 -1.31 19.08 -15.98
CA ALA A 508 -1.11 17.68 -15.58
C ALA A 508 -2.19 16.77 -16.19
N ALA A 509 -3.43 17.23 -16.33
CA ALA A 509 -4.50 16.50 -17.02
C ALA A 509 -4.18 16.32 -18.52
N LEU A 510 -3.65 17.34 -19.20
CA LEU A 510 -3.21 17.25 -20.60
C LEU A 510 -2.04 16.27 -20.81
N LYS A 511 -1.21 16.04 -19.80
CA LYS A 511 -0.16 14.99 -19.86
C LYS A 511 -0.76 13.59 -19.97
N LEU A 512 -1.92 13.36 -19.35
CA LEU A 512 -2.64 12.09 -19.43
C LEU A 512 -3.44 11.97 -20.73
N ARG A 513 -4.10 13.06 -21.15
CA ARG A 513 -4.90 13.13 -22.38
C ARG A 513 -4.55 14.37 -23.19
N PRO A 514 -3.61 14.25 -24.15
CA PRO A 514 -3.28 15.35 -25.05
C PRO A 514 -4.53 15.76 -25.85
N ALA A 515 -4.73 17.06 -26.05
CA ALA A 515 -5.79 17.64 -26.88
C ALA A 515 -7.24 17.54 -26.36
N HIS A 516 -7.48 17.30 -25.07
CA HIS A 516 -8.86 17.26 -24.55
C HIS A 516 -9.54 18.66 -24.63
N PRO A 517 -10.68 18.81 -25.35
CA PRO A 517 -11.25 20.12 -25.70
C PRO A 517 -11.74 20.92 -24.48
N SER A 518 -12.38 20.26 -23.51
CA SER A 518 -12.85 20.89 -22.25
C SER A 518 -11.69 21.49 -21.44
N VAL A 519 -10.56 20.77 -21.36
CA VAL A 519 -9.39 21.18 -20.58
C VAL A 519 -8.67 22.33 -21.28
N LEU A 520 -8.57 22.29 -22.61
CA LEU A 520 -8.02 23.39 -23.40
C LEU A 520 -8.87 24.67 -23.27
N ALA A 521 -10.19 24.56 -23.39
CA ALA A 521 -11.09 25.71 -23.21
C ALA A 521 -10.98 26.30 -21.79
N SER A 522 -10.87 25.44 -20.78
CA SER A 522 -10.68 25.86 -19.38
C SER A 522 -9.34 26.57 -19.17
N LEU A 523 -8.26 26.08 -19.79
CA LEU A 523 -6.95 26.73 -19.76
C LEU A 523 -6.94 28.08 -20.47
N ASP A 524 -7.63 28.22 -21.60
CA ASP A 524 -7.76 29.48 -22.33
C ASP A 524 -8.54 30.53 -21.53
N GLU A 525 -9.59 30.12 -20.81
CA GLU A 525 -10.31 30.99 -19.89
C GLU A 525 -9.42 31.44 -18.72
N ILE A 526 -8.69 30.51 -18.09
CA ILE A 526 -7.76 30.83 -17.00
C ILE A 526 -6.65 31.77 -17.47
N ALA A 527 -6.12 31.57 -18.68
CA ALA A 527 -5.10 32.43 -19.27
C ALA A 527 -5.62 33.87 -19.48
N ARG A 528 -6.86 34.02 -19.95
CA ARG A 528 -7.51 35.35 -20.08
C ARG A 528 -7.68 36.02 -18.72
N ARG A 529 -8.13 35.28 -17.70
CA ARG A 529 -8.29 35.79 -16.34
C ARG A 529 -6.98 36.19 -15.69
N ALA A 530 -5.94 35.37 -15.82
CA ALA A 530 -4.63 35.65 -15.25
C ALA A 530 -4.00 36.92 -15.82
N VAL A 531 -4.22 37.19 -17.11
CA VAL A 531 -3.75 38.42 -17.77
C VAL A 531 -4.50 39.65 -17.28
N ALA A 532 -5.81 39.54 -17.03
CA ALA A 532 -6.59 40.61 -16.42
C ALA A 532 -6.13 40.92 -14.99
N GLU A 533 -5.67 39.89 -14.25
CA GLU A 533 -5.19 40.00 -12.87
C GLU A 533 -3.68 40.28 -12.75
N GLY A 534 -2.94 40.31 -13.86
CA GLY A 534 -1.49 40.53 -13.89
C GLY A 534 -0.65 39.36 -13.36
N VAL A 535 -1.19 38.14 -13.36
CA VAL A 535 -0.54 36.91 -12.91
C VAL A 535 0.19 36.25 -14.09
N ASP A 536 1.50 36.03 -13.95
CA ASP A 536 2.31 35.37 -14.97
C ASP A 536 2.15 33.84 -14.90
N LEU A 537 1.66 33.23 -15.97
CA LEU A 537 1.43 31.78 -16.08
C LEU A 537 2.49 31.13 -16.98
N GLN A 538 2.93 29.93 -16.61
CA GLN A 538 3.78 29.11 -17.50
C GLN A 538 3.10 28.86 -18.87
N PRO A 539 3.85 28.84 -19.99
CA PRO A 539 3.28 28.69 -21.34
C PRO A 539 2.58 27.33 -21.55
N LEU A 540 1.51 27.30 -22.35
CA LEU A 540 0.75 26.08 -22.69
C LEU A 540 1.55 25.08 -23.55
N PRO A 541 1.34 23.76 -23.40
CA PRO A 541 1.70 22.78 -24.41
C PRO A 541 0.79 22.93 -25.64
N LEU A 542 1.37 22.87 -26.86
CA LEU A 542 0.62 22.89 -28.12
C LEU A 542 -0.30 21.66 -28.24
N ALA A 543 -1.55 21.89 -28.65
CA ALA A 543 -2.40 20.84 -29.18
C ALA A 543 -1.82 20.34 -30.53
N PRO A 544 -1.90 19.03 -30.85
CA PRO A 544 -1.61 18.55 -32.19
C PRO A 544 -2.54 19.22 -33.21
N PRO A 545 -2.10 19.42 -34.47
CA PRO A 545 -2.96 19.99 -35.49
C PRO A 545 -4.20 19.12 -35.65
N ALA A 546 -5.38 19.74 -35.55
CA ALA A 546 -6.64 19.08 -35.84
C ALA A 546 -6.56 18.45 -37.24
N SER A 547 -6.81 17.14 -37.33
CA SER A 547 -7.07 16.48 -38.60
C SER A 547 -8.21 17.23 -39.30
N PRO A 548 -8.09 17.57 -40.60
CA PRO A 548 -9.16 18.26 -41.30
C PRO A 548 -10.38 17.35 -41.36
N GLU A 549 -11.48 17.76 -40.72
CA GLU A 549 -12.79 17.18 -40.98
C GLU A 549 -13.11 17.32 -42.48
N PRO A 550 -13.67 16.28 -43.12
CA PRO A 550 -14.06 16.37 -44.51
C PRO A 550 -15.15 17.41 -44.66
N ALA A 551 -14.91 18.39 -45.54
CA ALA A 551 -15.85 19.44 -45.88
C ALA A 551 -17.21 18.86 -46.30
N ILE A 552 -18.22 19.02 -45.44
CA ILE A 552 -19.61 18.88 -45.84
C ILE A 552 -19.97 20.14 -46.62
N ALA A 553 -20.21 19.97 -47.92
CA ALA A 553 -20.69 21.02 -48.81
C ALA A 553 -21.99 21.64 -48.28
N PRO A 554 -22.19 22.96 -48.36
CA PRO A 554 -23.44 23.57 -47.95
C PRO A 554 -24.54 23.19 -48.94
N ALA A 555 -25.54 22.47 -48.45
CA ALA A 555 -26.78 22.23 -49.14
C ALA A 555 -27.50 23.57 -49.38
N ALA A 556 -27.89 23.79 -50.63
CA ALA A 556 -28.77 24.88 -51.04
C ALA A 556 -30.04 24.91 -50.18
N GLN A 557 -30.40 26.08 -49.66
CA GLN A 557 -31.76 26.37 -49.23
C GLN A 557 -32.42 27.35 -50.21
N PRO A 558 -33.69 27.12 -50.57
CA PRO A 558 -34.40 27.93 -51.54
C PRO A 558 -34.91 29.23 -50.93
N GLN A 559 -35.12 30.17 -51.85
CA GLN A 559 -35.61 31.52 -51.66
C GLN A 559 -36.91 31.60 -50.83
N GLY A 560 -36.95 32.55 -49.91
CA GLY A 560 -38.16 33.04 -49.25
C GLY A 560 -37.98 34.51 -48.88
N LYS A 561 -38.65 35.39 -49.63
CA LYS A 561 -38.70 36.83 -49.42
C LYS A 561 -39.38 37.16 -48.11
N GLU A 562 -38.85 38.10 -47.34
CA GLU A 562 -39.66 39.19 -46.78
C GLU A 562 -38.77 40.37 -46.36
N ALA A 563 -39.26 41.56 -46.70
CA ALA A 563 -38.58 42.82 -46.61
C ALA A 563 -38.82 43.47 -45.23
N ALA A 564 -37.79 44.13 -44.70
CA ALA A 564 -37.99 45.25 -43.78
C ALA A 564 -36.88 46.28 -44.00
N VAL A 565 -37.33 47.41 -44.52
CA VAL A 565 -36.66 48.68 -44.79
C VAL A 565 -36.28 49.36 -43.49
N VAL A 566 -35.02 49.80 -43.33
CA VAL A 566 -34.69 51.10 -42.71
C VAL A 566 -33.44 51.66 -43.40
N GLU A 567 -33.63 52.78 -44.07
CA GLU A 567 -32.59 53.64 -44.65
C GLU A 567 -31.82 54.40 -43.56
N ALA A 568 -30.51 54.56 -43.74
CA ALA A 568 -29.79 55.75 -43.28
C ALA A 568 -28.59 56.05 -44.22
N ARG A 569 -28.84 56.99 -45.13
CA ARG A 569 -27.95 57.95 -45.83
C ARG A 569 -26.97 58.58 -44.80
N ALA A 570 -25.72 58.98 -45.03
CA ALA A 570 -24.93 59.49 -46.16
C ALA A 570 -23.44 59.21 -45.80
N GLU A 571 -22.37 59.39 -46.57
CA GLU A 571 -22.02 60.40 -47.57
C GLU A 571 -20.76 59.87 -48.30
N ALA A 572 -20.73 59.96 -49.61
CA ALA A 572 -19.57 59.65 -50.43
C ALA A 572 -18.74 60.93 -50.67
N THR A 573 -17.41 60.80 -50.60
CA THR A 573 -16.52 61.67 -51.38
C THR A 573 -15.61 60.78 -52.22
N GLU A 574 -15.78 60.93 -53.54
CA GLU A 574 -14.94 60.34 -54.58
C GLU A 574 -13.61 61.09 -54.70
N SER A 575 -12.55 60.37 -55.03
CA SER A 575 -11.70 60.75 -56.17
C SER A 575 -10.94 59.53 -56.70
N GLY A 576 -11.19 59.23 -57.98
CA GLY A 576 -10.36 58.32 -58.81
C GLY A 576 -8.99 58.93 -59.12
N SER A 577 -8.11 58.36 -59.95
CA SER A 577 -8.20 57.27 -60.92
C SER A 577 -6.75 56.80 -61.18
N THR A 578 -6.46 55.52 -61.46
CA THR A 578 -6.23 54.87 -62.78
C THR A 578 -4.81 54.33 -62.91
N GLY A 579 -4.66 53.06 -63.32
CA GLY A 579 -3.48 52.58 -64.07
C GLY A 579 -2.82 51.28 -63.60
N GLU A 580 -3.42 50.12 -63.91
CA GLU A 580 -2.77 48.81 -64.08
C GLU A 580 -2.00 48.72 -65.45
N PRO A 581 -1.26 47.63 -65.84
CA PRO A 581 -0.99 46.34 -65.16
C PRO A 581 0.46 45.77 -65.24
N ALA A 582 0.71 44.72 -64.42
CA ALA A 582 1.45 43.43 -64.61
C ALA A 582 2.86 43.38 -65.29
N ALA A 583 3.85 42.52 -64.96
CA ALA A 583 3.84 41.19 -64.32
C ALA A 583 5.24 40.72 -63.79
N SER A 584 5.21 39.92 -62.70
CA SER A 584 6.08 38.76 -62.33
C SER A 584 7.58 38.95 -62.00
N SER A 585 8.25 38.25 -61.06
CA SER A 585 7.88 37.27 -60.02
C SER A 585 9.11 36.96 -59.12
N SER A 586 8.91 36.79 -57.81
CA SER A 586 9.41 35.64 -57.00
C SER A 586 9.28 35.87 -55.49
N ALA A 587 8.43 35.03 -54.88
CA ALA A 587 8.31 34.57 -53.49
C ALA A 587 8.42 35.58 -52.32
N LYS A 588 7.24 36.02 -51.83
CA LYS A 588 7.03 36.57 -50.47
C LYS A 588 6.14 35.61 -49.67
N GLU A 589 6.56 35.33 -48.45
CA GLU A 589 5.81 34.65 -47.39
C GLU A 589 4.47 35.35 -47.08
N PRO A 590 3.44 34.63 -46.58
CA PRO A 590 2.11 35.19 -46.44
C PRO A 590 2.04 36.20 -45.29
N LYS A 591 1.56 37.40 -45.62
CA LYS A 591 1.34 38.51 -44.70
C LYS A 591 -0.08 38.38 -44.14
N VAL A 592 -0.23 37.80 -42.95
CA VAL A 592 -1.48 37.89 -42.18
C VAL A 592 -1.47 39.25 -41.48
N VAL A 593 -2.33 40.16 -41.93
CA VAL A 593 -2.65 41.40 -41.22
C VAL A 593 -4.01 41.17 -40.57
N SER A 594 -4.02 40.92 -39.26
CA SER A 594 -5.18 41.18 -38.43
C SER A 594 -4.80 42.22 -37.39
N ALA A 595 -5.48 43.37 -37.47
CA ALA A 595 -5.47 44.36 -36.40
C ALA A 595 -6.30 43.78 -35.25
N GLY A 596 -5.63 43.17 -34.29
CA GLY A 596 -6.18 42.69 -33.03
C GLY A 596 -5.11 42.83 -31.96
N VAL A 597 -5.51 43.19 -30.74
CA VAL A 597 -4.61 43.27 -29.58
C VAL A 597 -3.78 41.99 -29.51
N PRO A 598 -2.44 42.07 -29.43
CA PRO A 598 -1.60 40.88 -29.48
C PRO A 598 -1.93 39.94 -28.30
N PRO A 599 -2.13 38.63 -28.54
CA PRO A 599 -2.53 37.67 -27.50
C PRO A 599 -1.47 37.62 -26.39
N PRO A 600 -1.80 37.41 -25.12
CA PRO A 600 -0.81 37.42 -24.03
C PRO A 600 0.24 36.30 -24.13
N VAL A 601 1.41 36.52 -23.52
CA VAL A 601 2.66 35.74 -23.67
C VAL A 601 2.51 34.23 -23.40
N GLY A 602 1.53 33.82 -22.57
CA GLY A 602 1.30 32.43 -22.17
C GLY A 602 0.62 31.49 -23.19
N THR A 603 0.05 32.02 -24.28
CA THR A 603 -0.60 31.23 -25.36
C THR A 603 0.19 31.22 -26.67
N ARG A 604 1.36 31.87 -26.70
CA ARG A 604 2.12 32.07 -27.92
C ARG A 604 3.00 30.85 -28.22
N SER A 605 2.91 30.34 -29.44
CA SER A 605 3.85 29.32 -29.92
C SER A 605 5.29 29.87 -29.90
N ALA A 606 6.29 29.00 -29.77
CA ALA A 606 7.70 29.41 -29.78
C ALA A 606 8.04 30.26 -31.03
N ALA A 607 7.44 29.93 -32.18
CA ALA A 607 7.59 30.70 -33.42
C ALA A 607 6.97 32.10 -33.35
N LEU A 608 5.80 32.26 -32.70
CA LEU A 608 5.19 33.58 -32.48
C LEU A 608 6.02 34.42 -31.50
N LEU A 609 6.51 33.83 -30.42
CA LEU A 609 7.41 34.51 -29.46
C LEU A 609 8.69 34.99 -30.14
N LYS A 610 9.27 34.18 -31.02
CA LYS A 610 10.41 34.59 -31.85
C LYS A 610 10.03 35.75 -32.78
N GLY A 611 8.88 35.68 -33.45
CA GLY A 611 8.41 36.75 -34.34
C GLY A 611 8.16 38.09 -33.63
N ASP A 612 7.64 38.03 -32.40
CA ASP A 612 7.45 39.20 -31.54
C ASP A 612 8.79 39.75 -31.05
N ALA A 613 9.74 38.87 -30.72
CA ALA A 613 11.10 39.26 -30.38
C ALA A 613 11.79 39.96 -31.56
N ASP A 614 11.68 39.42 -32.78
CA ASP A 614 12.15 40.06 -34.02
C ASP A 614 11.46 41.44 -34.24
N GLY A 615 10.18 41.55 -33.90
CA GLY A 615 9.45 42.84 -33.86
C GLY A 615 10.03 43.82 -32.84
N ALA A 616 10.31 43.37 -31.61
CA ALA A 616 10.90 44.18 -30.56
C ALA A 616 12.32 44.66 -30.91
N VAL A 617 13.14 43.83 -31.56
CA VAL A 617 14.47 44.20 -32.06
C VAL A 617 14.37 45.29 -33.13
N ARG A 618 13.41 45.18 -34.06
CA ARG A 618 13.15 46.21 -35.08
C ARG A 618 12.70 47.53 -34.47
N ASN A 619 11.95 47.46 -33.37
CA ASN A 619 11.47 48.63 -32.62
C ASN A 619 12.50 49.17 -31.61
N GLY A 620 13.73 48.64 -31.57
CA GLY A 620 14.80 49.10 -30.68
C GLY A 620 14.67 48.69 -29.22
N LYS A 621 13.66 47.89 -28.85
CA LYS A 621 13.41 47.43 -27.47
C LYS A 621 14.22 46.16 -27.18
N LEU A 622 15.52 46.33 -26.95
CA LEU A 622 16.47 45.21 -26.85
C LEU A 622 16.26 44.32 -25.61
N GLU A 623 15.98 44.90 -24.44
CA GLU A 623 15.74 44.13 -23.22
C GLU A 623 14.46 43.29 -23.31
N GLN A 624 13.39 43.86 -23.87
CA GLN A 624 12.15 43.14 -24.13
C GLN A 624 12.37 41.99 -25.14
N ALA A 625 13.20 42.22 -26.17
CA ALA A 625 13.56 41.17 -27.11
C ALA A 625 14.32 40.02 -26.43
N LEU A 626 15.25 40.31 -25.50
CA LEU A 626 15.96 39.28 -24.74
C LEU A 626 15.00 38.39 -23.93
N GLN A 627 14.03 39.00 -23.25
CA GLN A 627 13.01 38.27 -22.50
C GLN A 627 12.16 37.38 -23.43
N LEU A 628 11.72 37.90 -24.57
CA LEU A 628 10.92 37.15 -25.54
C LEU A 628 11.71 36.00 -26.20
N TYR A 629 13.00 36.20 -26.52
CA TYR A 629 13.85 35.11 -26.99
C TYR A 629 14.11 34.05 -25.91
N GLY A 630 14.27 34.45 -24.65
CA GLY A 630 14.37 33.54 -23.52
C GLY A 630 13.10 32.70 -23.34
N ALA A 631 11.93 33.33 -23.40
CA ALA A 631 10.63 32.65 -23.37
C ALA A 631 10.45 31.70 -24.56
N ALA A 632 10.87 32.10 -25.77
CA ALA A 632 10.81 31.24 -26.96
C ALA A 632 11.68 29.99 -26.82
N LEU A 633 12.88 30.12 -26.23
CA LEU A 633 13.78 28.98 -25.98
C LEU A 633 13.25 28.04 -24.89
N GLN A 634 12.65 28.59 -23.83
CA GLN A 634 12.01 27.78 -22.79
C GLN A 634 10.78 27.02 -23.31
N ALA A 635 9.97 27.68 -24.16
CA ALA A 635 8.83 27.05 -24.82
C ALA A 635 9.27 25.91 -25.77
N ASP A 636 10.39 26.09 -26.49
CA ASP A 636 10.95 25.06 -27.36
C ASP A 636 11.56 23.87 -26.58
N ALA A 637 12.25 24.13 -25.47
CA ALA A 637 12.76 23.07 -24.59
C ALA A 637 11.64 22.23 -23.96
N ALA A 638 10.49 22.85 -23.65
CA ALA A 638 9.30 22.13 -23.20
C ALA A 638 8.65 21.27 -24.30
N ALA A 639 8.85 21.63 -25.57
CA ALA A 639 8.31 20.92 -26.73
C ALA A 639 9.13 19.69 -27.16
N GLU A 640 10.38 19.52 -26.69
CA GLU A 640 11.23 18.35 -26.98
C GLU A 640 10.66 17.01 -26.54
N TRP A 641 9.63 17.02 -25.69
CA TRP A 641 8.91 15.81 -25.30
C TRP A 641 8.10 15.17 -26.45
N LEU A 642 7.90 15.88 -27.57
CA LEU A 642 7.35 15.33 -28.81
C LEU A 642 8.48 14.97 -29.80
N GLN A 643 9.07 13.79 -29.65
CA GLN A 643 9.96 13.24 -30.67
C GLN A 643 9.18 12.89 -31.95
N GLY A 644 9.68 13.34 -33.11
CA GLY A 644 9.21 12.83 -34.39
C GLY A 644 9.71 13.52 -35.66
N THR A 645 10.12 14.79 -35.63
CA THR A 645 10.66 15.45 -36.83
C THR A 645 12.06 16.01 -36.59
N ALA A 646 13.02 15.23 -37.08
CA ALA A 646 14.40 15.66 -37.27
C ALA A 646 14.45 17.02 -37.98
N THR A 647 15.47 17.81 -37.68
CA THR A 647 15.90 19.08 -38.30
C THR A 647 15.13 20.38 -38.00
N GLY A 648 13.89 20.38 -37.49
CA GLY A 648 13.14 21.63 -37.22
C GLY A 648 13.51 22.37 -35.92
N GLY A 649 13.59 21.64 -34.79
CA GLY A 649 13.73 22.24 -33.46
C GLY A 649 15.13 22.77 -33.13
N LEU A 650 16.18 22.02 -33.44
CA LEU A 650 17.56 22.43 -33.10
C LEU A 650 18.02 23.66 -33.91
N LEU A 651 17.64 23.74 -35.18
CA LEU A 651 17.90 24.92 -36.03
C LEU A 651 17.14 26.14 -35.50
N PHE A 652 15.90 25.96 -35.05
CA PHE A 652 15.11 27.02 -34.41
C PHE A 652 15.80 27.55 -33.15
N ARG A 653 16.30 26.68 -32.25
CA ARG A 653 17.10 27.11 -31.10
C ARG A 653 18.34 27.89 -31.50
N CYS A 654 19.09 27.40 -32.47
CA CYS A 654 20.29 28.07 -32.96
C CYS A 654 19.97 29.47 -33.50
N GLN A 655 18.84 29.65 -34.19
CA GLN A 655 18.39 30.96 -34.66
C GLN A 655 17.99 31.89 -33.51
N CYS A 656 17.26 31.40 -32.50
CA CYS A 656 16.88 32.16 -31.32
C CYS A 656 18.12 32.59 -30.51
N LEU A 657 19.06 31.68 -30.26
CA LEU A 657 20.33 31.98 -29.60
C LEU A 657 21.17 32.97 -30.41
N ALA A 658 21.24 32.82 -31.74
CA ALA A 658 21.98 33.76 -32.58
C ALA A 658 21.40 35.18 -32.53
N ASN A 659 20.07 35.32 -32.55
CA ASN A 659 19.40 36.61 -32.47
C ASN A 659 19.50 37.21 -31.05
N ARG A 660 19.45 36.37 -30.00
CA ARG A 660 19.66 36.79 -28.60
C ARG A 660 21.10 37.26 -28.38
N ALA A 661 22.10 36.53 -28.89
CA ALA A 661 23.51 36.94 -28.88
C ALA A 661 23.71 38.29 -29.60
N ALA A 662 23.00 38.56 -30.69
CA ALA A 662 23.05 39.86 -31.37
C ALA A 662 22.48 41.00 -30.50
N CYS A 663 21.46 40.71 -29.68
CA CYS A 663 20.90 41.67 -28.72
C CYS A 663 21.90 41.94 -27.57
N HIS A 664 22.50 40.90 -26.99
CA HIS A 664 23.54 41.04 -25.97
C HIS A 664 24.74 41.86 -26.47
N LEU A 665 25.18 41.62 -27.71
CA LEU A 665 26.26 42.39 -28.33
C LEU A 665 25.92 43.89 -28.45
N ARG A 666 24.67 44.22 -28.82
CA ARG A 666 24.19 45.62 -28.89
C ARG A 666 24.05 46.28 -27.51
N LEU A 667 23.80 45.49 -26.47
CA LEU A 667 23.71 45.94 -25.07
C LEU A 667 25.07 45.98 -24.36
N SER A 668 26.17 45.67 -25.06
CA SER A 668 27.52 45.56 -24.48
C SER A 668 27.67 44.47 -23.42
N ASP A 669 26.75 43.50 -23.38
CA ASP A 669 26.86 42.32 -22.52
C ASP A 669 27.63 41.22 -23.27
N TYR A 670 28.95 41.37 -23.26
CA TYR A 670 29.83 40.54 -24.08
C TYR A 670 29.94 39.10 -23.55
N ASN A 671 29.81 38.87 -22.24
CA ASN A 671 29.88 37.53 -21.65
C ASN A 671 28.66 36.68 -22.07
N ALA A 672 27.45 37.20 -21.91
CA ALA A 672 26.24 36.48 -22.32
C ALA A 672 26.19 36.25 -23.84
N CYS A 673 26.71 37.20 -24.63
CA CYS A 673 26.87 37.01 -26.08
C CYS A 673 27.78 35.81 -26.42
N VAL A 674 28.90 35.67 -25.71
CA VAL A 674 29.84 34.54 -25.90
C VAL A 674 29.19 33.22 -25.51
N ASP A 675 28.45 33.18 -24.41
CA ASP A 675 27.77 31.96 -23.93
C ASP A 675 26.70 31.50 -24.93
N ASP A 676 25.81 32.39 -25.36
CA ASP A 676 24.77 32.10 -26.34
C ASP A 676 25.35 31.67 -27.69
N ALA A 677 26.40 32.37 -28.15
CA ALA A 677 27.04 32.06 -29.41
C ALA A 677 27.80 30.73 -29.35
N THR A 678 28.39 30.39 -28.22
CA THR A 678 29.06 29.10 -28.00
C THR A 678 28.05 27.96 -27.97
N ALA A 679 26.95 28.11 -27.23
CA ALA A 679 25.88 27.12 -27.19
C ALA A 679 25.25 26.89 -28.58
N ALA A 680 25.07 27.94 -29.38
CA ALA A 680 24.57 27.81 -30.74
C ALA A 680 25.58 27.12 -31.68
N LEU A 681 26.88 27.44 -31.56
CA LEU A 681 27.92 26.82 -32.39
C LEU A 681 28.12 25.34 -32.06
N THR A 682 28.13 24.96 -30.79
CA THR A 682 28.22 23.54 -30.38
C THR A 682 27.01 22.74 -30.88
N ALA A 683 25.81 23.31 -30.79
CA ALA A 683 24.60 22.71 -31.33
C ALA A 683 24.64 22.57 -32.86
N LEU A 684 25.18 23.56 -33.58
CA LEU A 684 25.34 23.50 -35.04
C LEU A 684 26.41 22.50 -35.49
N ASP A 685 27.48 22.35 -34.72
CA ASP A 685 28.58 21.43 -35.02
C ASP A 685 28.19 19.96 -34.76
N ALA A 686 27.20 19.71 -33.90
CA ALA A 686 26.62 18.36 -33.67
C ALA A 686 25.76 17.85 -34.85
N ILE A 687 25.28 18.74 -35.73
CA ILE A 687 24.48 18.39 -36.92
C ILE A 687 25.43 18.15 -38.09
N ALA A 688 26.06 16.97 -38.13
CA ALA A 688 27.14 16.63 -39.05
C ALA A 688 26.74 16.65 -40.55
N ASP A 689 25.44 16.58 -40.89
CA ASP A 689 24.98 16.34 -42.27
C ASP A 689 24.55 17.58 -43.08
N SER A 690 24.56 18.80 -42.51
CA SER A 690 24.10 20.02 -43.22
C SER A 690 25.09 21.18 -43.16
N MET A 691 26.29 20.97 -43.72
CA MET A 691 27.30 22.03 -43.83
C MET A 691 26.83 23.21 -44.70
N ALA A 692 25.94 23.00 -45.68
CA ALA A 692 25.55 24.04 -46.64
C ALA A 692 24.44 24.98 -46.13
N ALA A 693 23.38 24.46 -45.47
CA ALA A 693 22.23 25.28 -45.07
C ALA A 693 22.50 26.11 -43.80
N ALA A 694 23.40 25.66 -42.93
CA ALA A 694 23.76 26.33 -41.68
C ALA A 694 24.99 27.26 -41.79
N ALA A 695 25.71 27.25 -42.92
CA ALA A 695 26.87 28.11 -43.17
C ALA A 695 26.63 29.61 -42.89
N PRO A 696 25.53 30.25 -43.34
CA PRO A 696 25.32 31.68 -43.07
C PRO A 696 25.02 31.99 -41.60
N LEU A 697 24.40 31.05 -40.87
CA LEU A 697 24.13 31.21 -39.45
C LEU A 697 25.41 31.04 -38.63
N ARG A 698 26.24 30.04 -38.98
CA ARG A 698 27.55 29.78 -38.39
C ARG A 698 28.49 30.97 -38.59
N LEU A 699 28.53 31.56 -39.78
CA LEU A 699 29.31 32.78 -40.07
C LEU A 699 28.93 33.94 -39.15
N LYS A 700 27.62 34.22 -39.01
CA LYS A 700 27.11 35.30 -38.15
C LYS A 700 27.47 35.07 -36.68
N LEU A 701 27.39 33.84 -36.19
CA LEU A 701 27.73 33.48 -34.82
C LEU A 701 29.22 33.62 -34.54
N LEU A 702 30.08 33.14 -35.43
CA LEU A 702 31.55 33.29 -35.32
C LEU A 702 31.97 34.76 -35.34
N ALA A 703 31.41 35.58 -36.24
CA ALA A 703 31.70 37.00 -36.30
C ALA A 703 31.24 37.75 -35.03
N ARG A 704 30.04 37.43 -34.51
CA ARG A 704 29.51 38.03 -33.26
C ARG A 704 30.32 37.64 -32.04
N ARG A 705 30.67 36.34 -31.92
CA ARG A 705 31.49 35.82 -30.82
C ARG A 705 32.91 36.39 -30.88
N GLY A 706 33.52 36.43 -32.06
CA GLY A 706 34.82 37.07 -32.27
C GLY A 706 34.84 38.54 -31.88
N MET A 707 33.78 39.29 -32.22
CA MET A 707 33.64 40.69 -31.81
C MET A 707 33.47 40.83 -30.29
N ALA A 708 32.64 40.01 -29.65
CA ALA A 708 32.46 40.02 -28.21
C ALA A 708 33.76 39.64 -27.46
N LEU A 709 34.46 38.61 -27.92
CA LEU A 709 35.76 38.18 -27.37
C LEU A 709 36.84 39.25 -27.52
N SER A 710 36.86 39.97 -28.65
CA SER A 710 37.76 41.12 -28.84
C SER A 710 37.50 42.23 -27.84
N ARG A 711 36.23 42.50 -27.49
CA ARG A 711 35.85 43.51 -26.48
C ARG A 711 36.20 43.05 -25.06
N LEU A 712 36.25 41.74 -24.83
CA LEU A 712 36.69 41.10 -23.59
C LEU A 712 38.22 40.88 -23.51
N THR A 713 39.00 41.41 -24.45
CA THR A 713 40.47 41.22 -24.54
C THR A 713 40.93 39.76 -24.69
N ARG A 714 40.03 38.85 -25.05
CA ARG A 714 40.31 37.42 -25.34
C ARG A 714 40.73 37.26 -26.81
N HIS A 715 41.81 37.93 -27.19
CA HIS A 715 42.21 38.09 -28.59
C HIS A 715 42.59 36.76 -29.28
N MET A 716 43.15 35.79 -28.53
CA MET A 716 43.51 34.47 -29.07
C MET A 716 42.30 33.67 -29.54
N GLU A 717 41.23 33.64 -28.74
CA GLU A 717 39.98 32.95 -29.11
C GLU A 717 39.22 33.71 -30.21
N ALA A 718 39.23 35.04 -30.14
CA ALA A 718 38.64 35.88 -31.19
C ALA A 718 39.29 35.63 -32.56
N ARG A 719 40.62 35.50 -32.59
CA ARG A 719 41.39 35.19 -33.80
C ARG A 719 40.96 33.87 -34.42
N ASP A 720 40.79 32.84 -33.61
CA ASP A 720 40.40 31.52 -34.10
C ASP A 720 38.97 31.52 -34.67
N ASP A 721 38.05 32.29 -34.06
CA ASP A 721 36.71 32.52 -34.60
C ASP A 721 36.71 33.30 -35.92
N TYR A 722 37.50 34.37 -36.02
CA TYR A 722 37.63 35.15 -37.26
C TYR A 722 38.29 34.33 -38.38
N ARG A 723 39.25 33.46 -38.08
CA ARG A 723 39.82 32.52 -39.08
C ARG A 723 38.78 31.55 -39.60
N ARG A 724 37.96 30.97 -38.72
CA ARG A 724 36.84 30.11 -39.11
C ARG A 724 35.79 30.88 -39.91
N ALA A 725 35.54 32.15 -39.59
CA ALA A 725 34.62 33.01 -40.33
C ALA A 725 35.15 33.34 -41.74
N VAL A 726 36.43 33.71 -41.89
CA VAL A 726 37.06 33.98 -43.19
C VAL A 726 37.12 32.72 -44.06
N ALA A 727 37.32 31.54 -43.47
CA ALA A 727 37.25 30.28 -44.20
C ALA A 727 35.85 29.99 -44.80
N LEU A 728 34.79 30.48 -44.16
CA LEU A 728 33.40 30.34 -44.63
C LEU A 728 33.01 31.43 -45.66
N ALA A 729 33.63 32.61 -45.59
CA ALA A 729 33.37 33.73 -46.50
C ALA A 729 34.68 34.47 -46.87
N PRO A 730 35.49 33.90 -47.78
CA PRO A 730 36.81 34.44 -48.12
C PRO A 730 36.75 35.82 -48.81
N ASP A 731 35.64 36.12 -49.48
CA ASP A 731 35.47 37.37 -50.23
C ASP A 731 35.13 38.58 -49.33
N ASP A 732 34.73 38.37 -48.07
CA ASP A 732 34.33 39.44 -47.16
C ASP A 732 35.56 40.28 -46.72
N ALA A 733 35.59 41.54 -47.18
CA ALA A 733 36.68 42.46 -46.87
C ALA A 733 36.68 42.91 -45.39
N GLN A 734 35.51 42.97 -44.75
CA GLN A 734 35.39 43.39 -43.35
C GLN A 734 35.96 42.34 -42.41
N LEU A 735 35.63 41.06 -42.63
CA LEU A 735 36.15 39.96 -41.79
C LEU A 735 37.66 39.82 -41.90
N ARG A 736 38.25 40.08 -43.07
CA ARG A 736 39.71 40.10 -43.25
C ARG A 736 40.36 41.29 -42.56
N HIS A 737 39.73 42.45 -42.60
CA HIS A 737 40.19 43.62 -41.86
C HIS A 737 40.13 43.37 -40.35
N ASP A 738 39.02 42.84 -39.85
CA ASP A 738 38.84 42.48 -38.44
C ASP A 738 39.86 41.42 -38.00
N LEU A 739 40.09 40.38 -38.81
CA LEU A 739 41.13 39.37 -38.54
C LEU A 739 42.53 40.00 -38.46
N SER A 740 42.89 40.87 -39.41
CA SER A 740 44.18 41.58 -39.37
C SER A 740 44.31 42.49 -38.14
N ALA A 741 43.22 43.09 -37.67
CA ALA A 741 43.22 43.93 -36.49
C ALA A 741 43.44 43.10 -35.22
N ILE A 742 42.79 41.93 -35.13
CA ILE A 742 42.96 40.99 -34.01
C ILE A 742 44.34 40.34 -34.02
N GLU A 743 44.90 39.98 -35.17
CA GLU A 743 46.26 39.42 -35.26
C GLU A 743 47.31 40.41 -34.76
N LYS A 744 47.19 41.70 -35.12
CA LYS A 744 48.03 42.76 -34.54
C LYS A 744 47.82 42.91 -33.03
N ALA A 745 46.57 42.83 -32.56
CA ALA A 745 46.27 42.90 -31.13
C ALA A 745 46.88 41.73 -30.34
N CYS A 746 46.92 40.52 -30.91
CA CYS A 746 47.59 39.34 -30.35
C CYS A 746 49.12 39.46 -30.34
N GLU A 747 49.73 40.22 -31.25
CA GLU A 747 51.18 40.48 -31.26
C GLU A 747 51.60 41.55 -30.23
N THR A 748 50.66 42.42 -29.83
CA THR A 748 50.88 43.49 -28.85
C THR A 748 50.48 43.14 -27.41
N ALA A 749 49.77 42.03 -27.21
CA ALA A 749 49.36 41.49 -25.92
C ALA A 749 50.37 40.45 -25.42
#